data_AF-A0A9P7CU92-F1
#
_entry.id   AF-A0A9P7CU92-F1
#
_cell.length_a   1.000
_cell.length_b   1.000
_cell.length_c   1.000
_cell.angle_alpha   90.00
_cell.angle_beta   90.00
_cell.angle_gamma   90.00
#
_symmetry.space_group_name_H-M   'P 1'
#
loop_
_entity.id
_entity.type
_entity.pdbx_description
1 polymer ?
#
loop_
_entity_poly.entity_id
_entity_poly.type
_entity_poly.pdbx_seq_one_letter_code
_entity_poly.pdbx_strand_id
1 'polypeptide(L)'
;MYKSCHRLFSTTRSCLDRTLQTSRIRKEHFWNVQSRQANLSEQVTFEEKRQPKKKVALLLGFNGSNYQGMQLNPKAHTIEGVLFKALCEAGAVSPSNAVDPRKVQLIRCARTDRGVHAACNVVSLKMIIKDPQLINKINDLLPKDIRVWGFVETPRGFHAKNQCDSRIYEYLLPTYTLRAREKPILLKETPDSDKDIKILTKDSSLVRYVTPTDPSILLDYRVDQERLKKFKQAFSFFIGTHDFHNYTISKNPEKSTQRHIKQIDVSDPKLIEGMEWISVKLHGSSFMLHQIRKMISIAMLCVHTNASLSMIPMTLNKEISLNIPKAPATGLLLDRPVYDYYNEKVKSLGNKDSIEFDFYSQEIETFKQDFIYSHLFKQEQADNAFESFLINVNVHLPFDYPYLLSIIMSRVNELVHAVANLSHVERPYLENLLAIKKLRLAKDPVDLELEEAAAKVKMWETEWINLNSWTFQWALLKLTCSLQEEKDRAQKGIKKSNELLREAEHKVQVEKDKIQKVETENEKYSVDHRTLEVYRQELTELLDSEGDVFSNQESLKQAVEDCKEQSKKKFEDMENLEKVKELLKEADSSILEGILELRSSSLKESMMGEGKVYFPNNAYDALVKARELYPDLPGFPSPTEYKNEKDDTGAYYSPMQKYLWDVRQKISELILWCDEEVIHLLNEETELQIKAGQKLDEYNLSRRDSLGLY
;
A
#
# COMPACT_ATOMS: atom_id res chain seq x y z
N MET A 1 -11.54 -0.84 60.05
CA MET A 1 -10.43 -1.01 59.07
C MET A 1 -9.09 -1.44 59.70
N TYR A 2 -8.65 -0.90 60.84
CA TYR A 2 -7.34 -1.25 61.44
C TYR A 2 -7.19 -2.73 61.92
N LYS A 3 -8.27 -3.38 62.36
CA LYS A 3 -8.24 -4.78 62.83
C LYS A 3 -8.22 -5.84 61.70
N SER A 4 -8.66 -5.50 60.48
CA SER A 4 -8.64 -6.44 59.35
C SER A 4 -7.28 -6.49 58.63
N CYS A 5 -6.55 -5.37 58.55
CA CYS A 5 -5.18 -5.37 58.03
C CYS A 5 -4.23 -6.23 58.88
N HIS A 6 -4.37 -6.21 60.20
CA HIS A 6 -3.45 -6.94 61.09
C HIS A 6 -3.58 -8.47 60.98
N ARG A 7 -4.77 -8.99 60.64
CA ARG A 7 -4.98 -10.43 60.39
C ARG A 7 -4.42 -10.89 59.04
N LEU A 8 -4.54 -10.07 58.00
CA LEU A 8 -3.99 -10.37 56.66
C LEU A 8 -2.45 -10.38 56.64
N PHE A 9 -1.82 -9.46 57.39
CA PHE A 9 -0.36 -9.41 57.52
C PHE A 9 0.22 -10.53 58.40
N SER A 10 -0.50 -10.99 59.43
CA SER A 10 -0.02 -12.10 60.26
C SER A 10 -0.10 -13.46 59.54
N THR A 11 -1.16 -13.68 58.76
CA THR A 11 -1.32 -14.92 57.97
C THR A 11 -0.29 -15.03 56.85
N THR A 12 -0.03 -13.93 56.12
CA THR A 12 0.96 -13.91 55.03
C THR A 12 2.40 -14.09 55.52
N ARG A 13 2.75 -13.48 56.66
CA ARG A 13 4.07 -13.71 57.30
C ARG A 13 4.23 -15.13 57.80
N SER A 14 3.20 -15.73 58.40
CA SER A 14 3.24 -17.14 58.84
C SER A 14 3.38 -18.14 57.69
N CYS A 15 2.74 -17.84 56.54
CA CYS A 15 2.88 -18.65 55.32
C CYS A 15 4.26 -18.50 54.69
N LEU A 16 4.82 -17.28 54.66
CA LEU A 16 6.16 -17.02 54.16
C LEU A 16 7.22 -17.68 55.03
N ASP A 17 7.09 -17.60 56.36
CA ASP A 17 8.00 -18.24 57.31
C ASP A 17 7.92 -19.77 57.22
N ARG A 18 6.71 -20.36 57.09
CA ARG A 18 6.57 -21.81 56.82
C ARG A 18 7.20 -22.21 55.49
N THR A 19 7.08 -21.38 54.45
CA THR A 19 7.66 -21.67 53.13
C THR A 19 9.20 -21.56 53.16
N LEU A 20 9.72 -20.55 53.85
CA LEU A 20 11.16 -20.37 54.07
C LEU A 20 11.73 -21.49 54.95
N GLN A 21 11.02 -21.91 55.99
CA GLN A 21 11.42 -22.97 56.89
C GLN A 21 11.37 -24.35 56.22
N THR A 22 10.33 -24.63 55.43
CA THR A 22 10.29 -25.85 54.59
C THR A 22 11.34 -25.83 53.48
N SER A 23 11.71 -24.66 52.93
CA SER A 23 12.81 -24.54 51.96
C SER A 23 14.19 -24.72 52.61
N ARG A 24 14.37 -24.26 53.85
CA ARG A 24 15.58 -24.49 54.67
C ARG A 24 15.69 -25.96 55.06
N ILE A 25 14.60 -26.57 55.56
CA ILE A 25 14.55 -28.00 55.89
C ILE A 25 14.75 -28.86 54.64
N ARG A 26 14.18 -28.49 53.48
CA ARG A 26 14.47 -29.18 52.20
C ARG A 26 15.91 -29.00 51.76
N LYS A 27 16.51 -27.82 51.94
CA LYS A 27 17.94 -27.61 51.67
C LYS A 27 18.81 -28.43 52.63
N GLU A 28 18.56 -28.40 53.92
CA GLU A 28 19.30 -29.18 54.92
C GLU A 28 19.12 -30.68 54.73
N HIS A 29 17.92 -31.14 54.37
CA HIS A 29 17.67 -32.55 54.07
C HIS A 29 18.33 -32.95 52.75
N PHE A 30 18.33 -32.09 51.72
CA PHE A 30 19.07 -32.31 50.47
C PHE A 30 20.59 -32.36 50.70
N TRP A 31 21.12 -31.47 51.55
CA TRP A 31 22.52 -31.48 51.98
C TRP A 31 22.86 -32.71 52.81
N ASN A 32 21.98 -33.14 53.74
CA ASN A 32 22.20 -34.31 54.60
C ASN A 32 22.01 -35.65 53.87
N VAL A 33 21.16 -35.72 52.84
CA VAL A 33 20.96 -36.93 52.02
C VAL A 33 22.10 -37.07 51.01
N GLN A 34 22.56 -35.98 50.39
CA GLN A 34 23.76 -36.02 49.53
C GLN A 34 25.05 -36.26 50.34
N SER A 35 25.17 -35.70 51.55
CA SER A 35 26.36 -35.93 52.39
C SER A 35 26.38 -37.34 53.01
N ARG A 36 25.22 -37.92 53.37
CA ARG A 36 25.15 -39.32 53.85
C ARG A 36 25.33 -40.34 52.73
N GLN A 37 24.82 -40.10 51.52
CA GLN A 37 25.10 -40.98 50.37
C GLN A 37 26.55 -40.86 49.87
N ALA A 38 27.21 -39.71 50.07
CA ALA A 38 28.64 -39.55 49.78
C ALA A 38 29.56 -40.19 50.84
N ASN A 39 29.06 -40.46 52.05
CA ASN A 39 29.83 -41.04 53.16
C ASN A 39 29.68 -42.57 53.31
N LEU A 40 28.90 -43.22 52.44
CA LEU A 40 28.69 -44.68 52.43
C LEU A 40 29.32 -45.39 51.22
N SER A 41 30.02 -44.68 50.35
CA SER A 41 30.92 -45.30 49.37
C SER A 41 32.27 -45.55 50.02
N GLU A 42 32.69 -46.82 50.07
CA GLU A 42 34.04 -47.25 50.47
C GLU A 42 35.10 -46.27 49.96
N GLN A 43 35.86 -45.68 50.88
CA GLN A 43 37.01 -44.85 50.56
C GLN A 43 38.11 -45.73 49.98
N VAL A 44 38.05 -46.01 48.68
CA VAL A 44 39.25 -46.35 47.91
C VAL A 44 40.02 -45.04 47.75
N THR A 45 40.96 -44.80 48.66
CA THR A 45 41.92 -43.70 48.55
C THR A 45 42.88 -43.98 47.39
N PHE A 46 42.47 -43.64 46.17
CA PHE A 46 43.43 -43.43 45.10
C PHE A 46 44.25 -42.19 45.46
N GLU A 47 45.53 -42.38 45.78
CA GLU A 47 46.51 -41.29 45.85
C GLU A 47 46.68 -40.67 44.45
N GLU A 48 45.77 -39.76 44.11
CA GLU A 48 45.78 -39.07 42.82
C GLU A 48 46.98 -38.11 42.77
N LYS A 49 47.97 -38.40 41.90
CA LYS A 49 49.09 -37.48 41.65
C LYS A 49 48.57 -36.14 41.13
N ARG A 50 48.62 -35.10 41.97
CA ARG A 50 48.18 -33.74 41.61
C ARG A 50 49.04 -33.17 40.48
N GLN A 51 48.46 -33.04 39.29
CA GLN A 51 49.11 -32.38 38.16
C GLN A 51 48.80 -30.87 38.15
N PRO A 52 49.74 -30.01 37.70
CA PRO A 52 49.52 -28.58 37.61
C PRO A 52 48.46 -28.27 36.56
N LYS A 53 47.51 -27.40 36.93
CA LYS A 53 46.42 -26.93 36.06
C LYS A 53 46.69 -25.51 35.60
N LYS A 54 46.47 -25.23 34.32
CA LYS A 54 46.56 -23.89 33.75
C LYS A 54 45.16 -23.37 33.41
N LYS A 55 44.96 -22.06 33.52
CA LYS A 55 43.73 -21.41 33.07
C LYS A 55 43.84 -21.24 31.57
N VAL A 56 42.84 -21.70 30.82
CA VAL A 56 42.86 -21.62 29.36
C VAL A 56 41.58 -21.00 28.82
N ALA A 57 41.64 -20.52 27.58
CA ALA A 57 40.51 -20.33 26.70
C ALA A 57 40.43 -21.52 25.75
N LEU A 58 39.36 -22.31 25.84
CA LEU A 58 39.06 -23.43 24.95
C LEU A 58 38.19 -22.93 23.79
N LEU A 59 38.64 -23.16 22.56
CA LEU A 59 37.99 -22.75 21.32
C LEU A 59 37.20 -23.93 20.76
N LEU A 60 35.91 -23.74 20.52
CA LEU A 60 35.03 -24.83 20.08
C LEU A 60 33.94 -24.38 19.12
N GLY A 61 33.42 -25.30 18.33
CA GLY A 61 32.23 -25.17 17.50
C GLY A 61 31.26 -26.33 17.76
N PHE A 62 29.98 -26.12 17.50
CA PHE A 62 28.95 -27.16 17.63
C PHE A 62 27.70 -26.88 16.78
N ASN A 63 27.04 -27.95 16.35
CA ASN A 63 25.66 -27.91 15.89
C ASN A 63 24.72 -28.09 17.11
N GLY A 64 23.82 -27.13 17.34
CA GLY A 64 22.93 -27.08 18.50
C GLY A 64 21.62 -27.87 18.38
N SER A 65 21.29 -28.48 17.23
CA SER A 65 19.97 -29.08 16.98
C SER A 65 19.53 -30.11 18.02
N ASN A 66 20.46 -30.99 18.42
CA ASN A 66 20.18 -32.08 19.36
C ASN A 66 20.31 -31.67 20.83
N TYR A 67 20.58 -30.38 21.11
CA TYR A 67 20.96 -29.90 22.44
C TYR A 67 19.98 -28.84 22.97
N GLN A 68 19.75 -28.89 24.27
CA GLN A 68 18.91 -27.92 25.00
C GLN A 68 19.73 -26.67 25.40
N GLY A 69 20.55 -26.18 24.46
CA GLY A 69 21.42 -25.02 24.61
C GLY A 69 22.82 -25.35 25.13
N MET A 70 23.63 -24.29 25.29
CA MET A 70 25.02 -24.40 25.74
C MET A 70 25.15 -24.78 27.22
N GLN A 71 24.44 -24.07 28.09
CA GLN A 71 24.67 -24.10 29.52
C GLN A 71 24.21 -25.41 30.17
N LEU A 72 25.04 -26.00 31.02
CA LEU A 72 24.67 -27.18 31.81
C LEU A 72 23.45 -26.92 32.70
N ASN A 73 22.41 -27.73 32.53
CA ASN A 73 21.21 -27.76 33.36
C ASN A 73 20.93 -29.20 33.82
N PRO A 74 20.48 -29.42 35.08
CA PRO A 74 20.16 -30.76 35.56
C PRO A 74 19.09 -31.44 34.68
N LYS A 75 19.35 -32.69 34.25
CA LYS A 75 18.47 -33.52 33.38
C LYS A 75 18.37 -33.08 31.91
N ALA A 76 19.06 -32.03 31.48
CA ALA A 76 19.06 -31.57 30.10
C ALA A 76 20.29 -32.10 29.35
N HIS A 77 20.13 -32.47 28.07
CA HIS A 77 21.25 -32.78 27.19
C HIS A 77 21.82 -31.48 26.61
N THR A 78 23.00 -31.05 27.06
CA THR A 78 23.58 -29.74 26.74
C THR A 78 25.01 -29.86 26.24
N ILE A 79 25.47 -28.86 25.48
CA ILE A 79 26.82 -28.83 24.93
C ILE A 79 27.87 -28.88 26.05
N GLU A 80 27.70 -28.07 27.10
CA GLU A 80 28.62 -28.09 28.25
C GLU A 80 28.65 -29.44 28.97
N GLY A 81 27.54 -30.17 29.03
CA GLY A 81 27.49 -31.48 29.66
C GLY A 81 28.33 -32.51 28.92
N VAL A 82 28.17 -32.56 27.59
CA VAL A 82 28.95 -33.46 26.72
C VAL A 82 30.42 -33.05 26.70
N LEU A 83 30.71 -31.75 26.56
CA LEU A 83 32.06 -31.22 26.59
C LEU A 83 32.78 -31.53 27.91
N PHE A 84 32.12 -31.30 29.05
CA PHE A 84 32.73 -31.52 30.35
C PHE A 84 33.00 -33.00 30.62
N LYS A 85 32.11 -33.89 30.18
CA LYS A 85 32.33 -35.34 30.24
C LYS A 85 33.56 -35.74 29.42
N ALA A 86 33.66 -35.30 28.17
CA ALA A 86 34.82 -35.56 27.32
C ALA A 86 36.13 -35.01 27.90
N LEU A 87 36.10 -33.82 28.51
CA LEU A 87 37.26 -33.24 29.20
C LEU A 87 37.71 -34.06 30.42
N CYS A 88 36.79 -34.69 31.14
CA CYS A 88 37.14 -35.56 32.27
C CYS A 88 37.74 -36.89 31.77
N GLU A 89 37.12 -37.50 30.78
CA GLU A 89 37.57 -38.77 30.19
C GLU A 89 38.92 -38.63 29.45
N ALA A 90 39.17 -37.50 28.80
CA ALA A 90 40.45 -37.19 28.16
C ALA A 90 41.59 -36.89 29.15
N GLY A 91 41.30 -36.81 30.45
CA GLY A 91 42.30 -36.45 31.49
C GLY A 91 42.62 -34.96 31.60
N ALA A 92 41.88 -34.08 30.91
CA ALA A 92 42.03 -32.63 31.03
C ALA A 92 41.56 -32.11 32.41
N VAL A 93 40.59 -32.80 33.01
CA VAL A 93 40.04 -32.53 34.33
C VAL A 93 40.29 -33.73 35.25
N SER A 94 40.89 -33.48 36.40
CA SER A 94 41.21 -34.54 37.36
C SER A 94 39.93 -35.16 37.95
N PRO A 95 39.84 -36.49 38.15
CA PRO A 95 38.72 -37.19 38.79
C PRO A 95 38.11 -36.46 40.01
N SER A 96 38.94 -35.94 40.92
CA SER A 96 38.51 -35.16 42.10
C SER A 96 37.69 -33.89 41.78
N ASN A 97 37.82 -33.35 40.57
CA ASN A 97 37.10 -32.18 40.07
C ASN A 97 36.03 -32.50 39.02
N ALA A 98 35.95 -33.74 38.54
CA ALA A 98 34.97 -34.20 37.55
C ALA A 98 33.51 -34.16 38.07
N VAL A 99 33.32 -34.01 39.38
CA VAL A 99 31.98 -33.96 40.00
C VAL A 99 31.24 -32.65 39.72
N ASP A 100 31.96 -31.53 39.55
CA ASP A 100 31.34 -30.21 39.40
C ASP A 100 32.20 -29.28 38.52
N PRO A 101 31.68 -28.82 37.36
CA PRO A 101 32.36 -27.86 36.48
C PRO A 101 32.80 -26.56 37.17
N ARG A 102 32.15 -26.18 38.29
CA ARG A 102 32.53 -25.00 39.08
C ARG A 102 33.90 -25.16 39.73
N LYS A 103 34.33 -26.38 40.05
CA LYS A 103 35.66 -26.65 40.64
C LYS A 103 36.80 -26.31 39.69
N VAL A 104 36.57 -26.41 38.38
CA VAL A 104 37.53 -25.98 37.34
C VAL A 104 37.23 -24.57 36.81
N GLN A 105 36.29 -23.84 37.42
CA GLN A 105 35.87 -22.50 37.01
C GLN A 105 35.45 -22.42 35.53
N LEU A 106 34.65 -23.39 35.08
CA LEU A 106 34.13 -23.43 33.71
C LEU A 106 33.16 -22.26 33.46
N ILE A 107 33.52 -21.39 32.52
CA ILE A 107 32.78 -20.19 32.15
C ILE A 107 32.72 -20.09 30.62
N ARG A 108 31.51 -20.16 30.07
CA ARG A 108 31.21 -19.86 28.66
C ARG A 108 31.20 -18.37 28.34
N CYS A 109 31.59 -18.01 27.12
CA CYS A 109 31.46 -16.66 26.56
C CYS A 109 29.99 -16.36 26.18
N ALA A 110 29.46 -17.12 25.23
CA ALA A 110 28.09 -16.97 24.75
C ALA A 110 27.20 -18.11 25.24
N ARG A 111 26.00 -17.77 25.68
CA ARG A 111 24.92 -18.72 25.96
C ARG A 111 24.06 -18.80 24.71
N THR A 112 24.03 -19.96 24.07
CA THR A 112 23.12 -20.24 22.96
C THR A 112 21.83 -20.84 23.51
N ASP A 113 20.69 -20.42 22.93
CA ASP A 113 19.38 -21.00 23.21
C ASP A 113 19.29 -22.42 22.62
N ARG A 114 18.22 -23.15 22.95
CA ARG A 114 17.93 -24.47 22.37
C ARG A 114 17.91 -24.39 20.84
N GLY A 115 18.62 -25.32 20.18
CA GLY A 115 18.69 -25.40 18.72
C GLY A 115 19.63 -24.39 18.05
N VAL A 116 20.24 -23.46 18.79
CA VAL A 116 21.14 -22.45 18.19
C VAL A 116 22.55 -23.03 18.03
N HIS A 117 23.12 -22.87 16.84
CA HIS A 117 24.44 -23.37 16.47
C HIS A 117 25.56 -22.38 16.85
N ALA A 118 26.81 -22.85 16.90
CA ALA A 118 27.99 -21.99 17.03
C ALA A 118 29.13 -22.52 16.16
N ALA A 119 29.64 -21.71 15.23
CA ALA A 119 30.87 -22.03 14.51
C ALA A 119 32.07 -21.87 15.45
N CYS A 120 32.04 -20.79 16.23
CA CYS A 120 33.03 -20.51 17.25
C CYS A 120 32.36 -20.07 18.56
N ASN A 121 32.79 -20.66 19.66
CA ASN A 121 32.50 -20.22 21.02
C ASN A 121 33.79 -20.39 21.86
N VAL A 122 33.83 -19.72 23.00
CA VAL A 122 34.95 -19.81 23.94
C VAL A 122 34.45 -20.20 25.31
N VAL A 123 35.12 -21.18 25.91
CA VAL A 123 34.93 -21.54 27.32
C VAL A 123 36.25 -21.36 28.05
N SER A 124 36.26 -20.63 29.15
CA SER A 124 37.43 -20.59 30.04
C SER A 124 37.30 -21.58 31.19
N LEU A 125 38.36 -22.33 31.46
CA LEU A 125 38.43 -23.33 32.53
C LEU A 125 39.88 -23.60 32.94
N LYS A 126 40.06 -24.28 34.08
CA LYS A 126 41.37 -24.78 34.52
C LYS A 126 41.54 -26.24 34.08
N MET A 127 42.51 -26.51 33.22
CA MET A 127 42.79 -27.85 32.71
C MET A 127 44.26 -28.25 32.84
N ILE A 128 44.51 -29.55 32.78
CA ILE A 128 45.83 -30.17 32.70
C ILE A 128 46.22 -30.20 31.21
N ILE A 129 47.25 -29.44 30.81
CA ILE A 129 47.63 -29.23 29.40
C ILE A 129 48.98 -29.85 29.01
N LYS A 130 49.50 -30.79 29.80
CA LYS A 130 50.82 -31.39 29.54
C LYS A 130 50.86 -32.29 28.32
N ASP A 131 49.72 -32.84 27.92
CA ASP A 131 49.61 -33.78 26.80
C ASP A 131 49.48 -33.02 25.47
N PRO A 132 50.44 -33.14 24.54
CA PRO A 132 50.35 -32.50 23.22
C PRO A 132 49.18 -33.00 22.37
N GLN A 133 48.68 -34.22 22.61
CA GLN A 133 47.57 -34.83 21.86
C GLN A 133 46.21 -34.59 22.53
N LEU A 134 46.14 -33.72 23.55
CA LEU A 134 44.94 -33.51 24.35
C LEU A 134 43.71 -33.15 23.51
N ILE A 135 43.87 -32.29 22.49
CA ILE A 135 42.77 -31.87 21.62
C ILE A 135 42.22 -33.05 20.81
N ASN A 136 43.09 -33.90 20.26
CA ASN A 136 42.68 -35.09 19.51
C ASN A 136 41.89 -36.05 20.42
N LYS A 137 42.41 -36.32 21.63
CA LYS A 137 41.71 -37.16 22.63
C LYS A 137 40.35 -36.61 23.03
N ILE A 138 40.24 -35.29 23.20
CA ILE A 138 38.95 -34.65 23.50
C ILE A 138 37.99 -34.84 22.31
N ASN A 139 38.44 -34.57 21.09
CA ASN A 139 37.62 -34.69 19.88
C ASN A 139 37.21 -36.13 19.57
N ASP A 140 38.03 -37.13 19.89
CA ASP A 140 37.72 -38.56 19.72
C ASP A 140 36.57 -39.01 20.64
N LEU A 141 36.42 -38.35 21.80
CA LEU A 141 35.34 -38.60 22.77
C LEU A 141 34.10 -37.73 22.50
N LEU A 142 34.24 -36.70 21.66
CA LEU A 142 33.13 -35.82 21.30
C LEU A 142 32.36 -36.35 20.09
N PRO A 143 31.03 -36.21 20.09
CA PRO A 143 30.23 -36.49 18.90
C PRO A 143 30.65 -35.58 17.74
N LYS A 144 30.39 -36.00 16.50
CA LYS A 144 30.86 -35.29 15.29
C LYS A 144 30.35 -33.85 15.18
N ASP A 145 29.22 -33.57 15.81
CA ASP A 145 28.56 -32.28 15.86
C ASP A 145 29.12 -31.33 16.93
N ILE A 146 30.14 -31.72 17.70
CA ILE A 146 30.90 -30.84 18.60
C ILE A 146 32.39 -30.99 18.30
N ARG A 147 33.08 -29.86 18.10
CA ARG A 147 34.52 -29.84 17.79
C ARG A 147 35.24 -28.83 18.65
N VAL A 148 36.38 -29.22 19.19
CA VAL A 148 37.34 -28.33 19.84
C VAL A 148 38.45 -28.03 18.83
N TRP A 149 38.59 -26.75 18.49
CA TRP A 149 39.62 -26.26 17.56
C TRP A 149 41.00 -26.27 18.21
N GLY A 150 41.06 -25.80 19.46
CA GLY A 150 42.29 -25.71 20.20
C GLY A 150 42.09 -25.04 21.56
N PHE A 151 43.19 -24.74 22.24
CA PHE A 151 43.17 -23.94 23.46
C PHE A 151 44.32 -22.94 23.49
N VAL A 152 44.15 -21.88 24.27
CA VAL A 152 45.13 -20.82 24.50
C VAL A 152 45.38 -20.72 26.01
N GLU A 153 46.64 -20.76 26.46
CA GLU A 153 46.95 -20.51 27.88
C GLU A 153 46.65 -19.04 28.21
N THR A 154 45.98 -18.81 29.34
CA THR A 154 45.52 -17.46 29.74
C THR A 154 45.94 -17.14 31.16
N PRO A 155 46.01 -15.84 31.53
CA PRO A 155 46.23 -15.44 32.91
C PRO A 155 45.19 -16.04 33.86
N ARG A 156 45.56 -16.26 35.12
CA ARG A 156 44.70 -16.93 36.13
C ARG A 156 43.31 -16.28 36.30
N GLY A 157 43.22 -14.97 36.07
CA GLY A 157 41.98 -14.20 36.17
C GLY A 157 41.10 -14.19 34.91
N PHE A 158 41.49 -14.89 33.84
CA PHE A 158 40.77 -14.82 32.57
C PHE A 158 39.33 -15.33 32.67
N HIS A 159 38.38 -14.54 32.18
CA HIS A 159 36.96 -14.80 32.24
C HIS A 159 36.33 -14.60 30.84
N ALA A 160 36.09 -15.71 30.13
CA ALA A 160 35.68 -15.70 28.72
C ALA A 160 34.51 -14.75 28.42
N LYS A 161 33.51 -14.67 29.30
CA LYS A 161 32.37 -13.76 29.11
C LYS A 161 32.71 -12.28 29.28
N ASN A 162 33.51 -11.94 30.29
CA ASN A 162 33.67 -10.55 30.76
C ASN A 162 34.75 -9.81 29.98
N GLN A 163 35.70 -10.55 29.41
CA GLN A 163 36.76 -10.01 28.56
C GLN A 163 36.44 -10.16 27.07
N CYS A 164 35.22 -10.58 26.72
CA CYS A 164 34.77 -10.60 25.33
C CYS A 164 34.14 -9.24 24.99
N ASP A 165 34.68 -8.60 23.96
CA ASP A 165 34.35 -7.23 23.57
C ASP A 165 33.05 -7.17 22.77
N SER A 166 32.89 -8.12 21.86
CA SER A 166 31.75 -8.17 20.94
C SER A 166 31.54 -9.58 20.40
N ARG A 167 30.38 -9.81 19.80
CA ARG A 167 30.02 -11.09 19.19
C ARG A 167 29.53 -10.85 17.77
N ILE A 168 29.89 -11.75 16.87
CA ILE A 168 29.40 -11.80 15.51
C ILE A 168 28.46 -12.99 15.42
N TYR A 169 27.21 -12.72 15.05
CA TYR A 169 26.22 -13.74 14.74
C TYR A 169 25.93 -13.72 13.25
N GLU A 170 25.55 -14.86 12.72
CA GLU A 170 25.07 -15.03 11.36
C GLU A 170 23.65 -15.57 11.43
N TYR A 171 22.75 -15.02 10.62
CA TYR A 171 21.39 -15.50 10.49
C TYR A 171 21.11 -15.84 9.03
N LEU A 172 20.85 -17.12 8.75
CA LEU A 172 20.45 -17.59 7.43
C LEU A 172 18.93 -17.68 7.35
N LEU A 173 18.37 -17.15 6.27
CA LEU A 173 16.96 -17.24 5.95
C LEU A 173 16.76 -17.49 4.44
N PRO A 174 15.73 -18.26 4.05
CA PRO A 174 15.32 -18.36 2.66
C PRO A 174 14.83 -17.01 2.13
N THR A 175 15.04 -16.71 0.86
CA THR A 175 14.60 -15.44 0.29
C THR A 175 13.09 -15.35 0.09
N TYR A 176 12.40 -16.50 0.02
CA TYR A 176 10.94 -16.54 -0.04
C TYR A 176 10.29 -15.85 1.16
N THR A 177 11.00 -15.68 2.28
CA THR A 177 10.43 -14.96 3.43
C THR A 177 10.32 -13.46 3.21
N LEU A 178 10.87 -12.94 2.11
CA LEU A 178 10.76 -11.55 1.67
C LEU A 178 9.69 -11.36 0.59
N ARG A 179 8.99 -12.43 0.20
CA ARG A 179 7.91 -12.38 -0.81
C ARG A 179 6.81 -11.41 -0.40
N ALA A 180 6.04 -10.95 -1.37
CA ALA A 180 4.84 -10.18 -1.05
C ALA A 180 3.88 -11.06 -0.22
N ARG A 181 3.26 -10.47 0.80
CA ARG A 181 2.17 -11.13 1.50
C ARG A 181 1.08 -11.59 0.52
N GLU A 182 0.77 -12.88 0.56
CA GLU A 182 -0.33 -13.45 -0.21
C GLU A 182 -1.69 -13.17 0.49
N LYS A 183 -2.73 -13.04 -0.35
CA LYS A 183 -4.14 -12.65 -0.05
C LYS A 183 -4.80 -13.62 0.97
N PRO A 184 -5.98 -13.31 1.55
CA PRO A 184 -6.31 -13.74 2.92
C PRO A 184 -6.25 -15.26 3.07
N ILE A 185 -5.51 -15.67 4.09
CA ILE A 185 -5.31 -17.07 4.44
C ILE A 185 -6.66 -17.65 4.87
N LEU A 186 -7.23 -18.54 4.04
CA LEU A 186 -8.47 -19.22 4.34
C LEU A 186 -8.27 -20.17 5.52
N LEU A 187 -8.89 -19.84 6.65
CA LEU A 187 -8.86 -20.66 7.86
C LEU A 187 -9.89 -21.77 7.76
N LYS A 188 -9.43 -23.02 7.89
CA LYS A 188 -10.27 -24.23 7.89
C LYS A 188 -10.62 -24.64 9.32
N GLU A 189 -11.80 -25.22 9.51
CA GLU A 189 -12.21 -25.77 10.81
C GLU A 189 -11.58 -27.12 11.11
N THR A 190 -11.28 -27.91 10.08
CA THR A 190 -10.66 -29.23 10.16
C THR A 190 -9.44 -29.31 9.25
N PRO A 191 -8.41 -30.10 9.60
CA PRO A 191 -7.26 -30.31 8.73
C PRO A 191 -7.60 -31.27 7.59
N ASP A 192 -7.12 -30.97 6.40
CA ASP A 192 -7.16 -31.88 5.24
C ASP A 192 -5.97 -32.86 5.28
N SER A 193 -4.86 -32.47 5.92
CA SER A 193 -3.68 -33.31 6.09
C SER A 193 -2.95 -33.06 7.42
N ASP A 194 -2.13 -34.02 7.84
CA ASP A 194 -1.25 -33.87 9.01
C ASP A 194 -0.19 -32.76 8.86
N LYS A 195 0.02 -32.26 7.64
CA LYS A 195 0.94 -31.15 7.36
C LYS A 195 0.27 -29.77 7.52
N ASP A 196 -1.04 -29.73 7.75
CA ASP A 196 -1.73 -28.46 7.93
C ASP A 196 -1.27 -27.77 9.22
N ILE A 197 -1.02 -26.47 9.11
CA ILE A 197 -0.52 -25.64 10.20
C ILE A 197 -1.67 -25.32 11.14
N LYS A 198 -1.48 -25.65 12.42
CA LYS A 198 -2.41 -25.29 13.49
C LYS A 198 -2.25 -23.83 13.85
N ILE A 199 -3.36 -23.09 13.84
CA ILE A 199 -3.43 -21.69 14.22
C ILE A 199 -4.40 -21.55 15.38
N LEU A 200 -3.96 -20.83 16.41
CA LEU A 200 -4.77 -20.49 17.58
C LEU A 200 -5.44 -19.14 17.34
N THR A 201 -6.76 -19.06 17.52
CA THR A 201 -7.44 -17.76 17.49
C THR A 201 -7.07 -16.91 18.70
N LYS A 202 -7.39 -15.61 18.65
CA LYS A 202 -7.06 -14.58 19.64
C LYS A 202 -7.29 -15.01 21.10
N ASP A 203 -8.37 -15.75 21.37
CA ASP A 203 -8.74 -16.17 22.74
C ASP A 203 -8.14 -17.53 23.15
N SER A 204 -7.27 -18.11 22.31
CA SER A 204 -6.78 -19.48 22.43
C SER A 204 -7.90 -20.54 22.53
N SER A 205 -9.12 -20.17 22.14
CA SER A 205 -10.33 -20.96 22.33
C SER A 205 -10.66 -21.85 21.14
N LEU A 206 -10.27 -21.43 19.92
CA LEU A 206 -10.53 -22.16 18.69
C LEU A 206 -9.21 -22.48 17.98
N VAL A 207 -9.08 -23.72 17.54
CA VAL A 207 -8.01 -24.16 16.65
C VAL A 207 -8.54 -24.10 15.23
N ARG A 208 -7.78 -23.45 14.36
CA ARG A 208 -8.01 -23.41 12.91
C ARG A 208 -6.81 -24.01 12.18
N TYR A 209 -7.00 -24.38 10.94
CA TYR A 209 -6.01 -25.05 10.13
C TYR A 209 -5.77 -24.29 8.84
N VAL A 210 -4.51 -24.26 8.41
CA VAL A 210 -4.10 -23.65 7.14
C VAL A 210 -3.20 -24.62 6.41
N THR A 211 -3.53 -24.87 5.15
CA THR A 211 -2.65 -25.65 4.28
C THR A 211 -1.44 -24.78 3.92
N PRO A 212 -0.20 -25.24 4.19
CA PRO A 212 1.00 -24.48 3.85
C PRO A 212 1.11 -24.27 2.33
N THR A 213 1.84 -23.24 1.92
CA THR A 213 2.20 -23.05 0.51
C THR A 213 2.91 -24.30 -0.03
N ASP A 214 2.64 -24.64 -1.29
CA ASP A 214 3.33 -25.73 -1.98
C ASP A 214 4.86 -25.51 -1.92
N PRO A 215 5.64 -26.50 -1.42
CA PRO A 215 7.09 -26.40 -1.37
C PRO A 215 7.76 -26.04 -2.70
N SER A 216 7.19 -26.45 -3.84
CA SER A 216 7.72 -26.10 -5.17
C SER A 216 7.73 -24.59 -5.41
N ILE A 217 6.68 -23.88 -5.01
CA ILE A 217 6.58 -22.41 -5.12
C ILE A 217 7.66 -21.74 -4.25
N LEU A 218 7.88 -22.26 -3.04
CA LEU A 218 8.91 -21.72 -2.13
C LEU A 218 10.33 -21.99 -2.65
N LEU A 219 10.56 -23.13 -3.29
CA LEU A 219 11.83 -23.50 -3.92
C LEU A 219 12.12 -22.65 -5.16
N ASP A 220 11.11 -22.30 -5.95
CA ASP A 220 11.25 -21.54 -7.19
C ASP A 220 11.37 -20.02 -6.97
N TYR A 221 10.94 -19.52 -5.80
CA TYR A 221 10.98 -18.10 -5.50
C TYR A 221 12.41 -17.53 -5.53
N ARG A 222 12.57 -16.38 -6.21
CA ARG A 222 13.79 -15.57 -6.20
C ARG A 222 13.45 -14.14 -5.81
N VAL A 223 14.21 -13.54 -4.89
CA VAL A 223 13.94 -12.17 -4.46
C VAL A 223 14.38 -11.16 -5.52
N ASP A 224 13.53 -10.18 -5.81
CA ASP A 224 13.90 -9.07 -6.69
C ASP A 224 14.86 -8.08 -6.00
N GLN A 225 15.53 -7.26 -6.81
CA GLN A 225 16.53 -6.31 -6.33
C GLN A 225 15.92 -5.20 -5.46
N GLU A 226 14.66 -4.83 -5.66
CA GLU A 226 14.00 -3.76 -4.90
C GLU A 226 13.71 -4.23 -3.48
N ARG A 227 13.11 -5.41 -3.32
CA ARG A 227 12.87 -6.06 -2.02
C ARG A 227 14.16 -6.32 -1.28
N LEU A 228 15.19 -6.82 -1.98
CA LEU A 228 16.51 -7.02 -1.38
C LEU A 228 17.11 -5.70 -0.89
N LYS A 229 17.01 -4.63 -1.68
CA LYS A 229 17.47 -3.29 -1.28
C LYS A 229 16.70 -2.77 -0.06
N LYS A 230 15.38 -2.94 -0.02
CA LYS A 230 14.53 -2.57 1.13
C LYS A 230 14.93 -3.35 2.38
N PHE A 231 15.19 -4.66 2.25
CA PHE A 231 15.68 -5.51 3.34
C PHE A 231 17.06 -5.06 3.84
N LYS A 232 18.01 -4.77 2.94
CA LYS A 232 19.33 -4.22 3.29
C LYS A 232 19.19 -2.87 4.01
N GLN A 233 18.33 -1.99 3.52
CA GLN A 233 18.09 -0.68 4.12
C GLN A 233 17.47 -0.78 5.53
N ALA A 234 16.59 -1.75 5.77
CA ALA A 234 15.96 -1.99 7.06
C ALA A 234 16.99 -2.17 8.20
N PHE A 235 18.13 -2.83 7.93
CA PHE A 235 19.16 -3.05 8.93
C PHE A 235 19.99 -1.82 9.27
N SER A 236 20.04 -0.82 8.38
CA SER A 236 20.82 0.39 8.62
C SER A 236 20.35 1.17 9.86
N PHE A 237 19.04 1.10 10.17
CA PHE A 237 18.43 1.72 11.34
C PHE A 237 18.86 1.11 12.69
N PHE A 238 19.42 -0.10 12.70
CA PHE A 238 19.89 -0.74 13.92
C PHE A 238 21.33 -0.41 14.29
N ILE A 239 22.12 0.13 13.35
CA ILE A 239 23.53 0.45 13.56
C ILE A 239 23.63 1.61 14.56
N GLY A 240 24.57 1.50 15.50
CA GLY A 240 24.75 2.46 16.59
C GLY A 240 24.16 1.97 17.91
N THR A 241 23.97 2.92 18.84
CA THR A 241 23.46 2.65 20.20
C THR A 241 21.99 2.99 20.28
N HIS A 242 21.15 1.99 20.61
CA HIS A 242 19.70 2.14 20.68
C HIS A 242 19.10 1.42 21.89
N ASP A 243 17.85 1.77 22.23
CA ASP A 243 17.06 1.06 23.22
C ASP A 243 16.31 -0.14 22.62
N PHE A 244 16.79 -1.34 22.90
CA PHE A 244 16.22 -2.58 22.33
C PHE A 244 15.16 -3.22 23.25
N HIS A 245 14.42 -2.44 24.04
CA HIS A 245 13.43 -2.97 24.99
C HIS A 245 12.32 -3.82 24.33
N ASN A 246 11.81 -3.42 23.15
CA ASN A 246 10.84 -4.22 22.37
C ASN A 246 11.44 -5.51 21.78
N TYR A 247 12.77 -5.59 21.69
CA TYR A 247 13.52 -6.69 21.10
C TYR A 247 13.91 -7.77 22.11
N THR A 248 13.40 -7.71 23.34
CA THR A 248 13.65 -8.74 24.35
C THR A 248 12.36 -9.11 25.08
N ILE A 249 12.46 -10.01 26.03
CA ILE A 249 11.42 -10.25 27.05
C ILE A 249 12.06 -9.86 28.37
N SER A 250 11.66 -8.73 28.94
CA SER A 250 12.23 -8.27 30.20
C SER A 250 11.62 -9.04 31.37
N LYS A 251 12.41 -9.94 31.98
CA LYS A 251 12.06 -10.56 33.28
C LYS A 251 12.48 -9.68 34.47
N ASN A 252 13.29 -8.65 34.25
CA ASN A 252 13.84 -7.76 35.27
C ASN A 252 13.89 -6.33 34.74
N PRO A 253 12.95 -5.45 35.10
CA PRO A 253 12.85 -4.10 34.55
C PRO A 253 14.05 -3.20 34.86
N GLU A 254 14.86 -3.52 35.89
CA GLU A 254 16.05 -2.76 36.27
C GLU A 254 17.25 -2.92 35.32
N LYS A 255 17.24 -3.91 34.41
CA LYS A 255 18.37 -4.15 33.52
C LYS A 255 18.31 -3.25 32.29
N SER A 256 19.42 -2.58 32.00
CA SER A 256 19.57 -1.77 30.80
C SER A 256 19.30 -2.58 29.51
N THR A 257 18.44 -2.02 28.66
CA THR A 257 18.06 -2.48 27.33
C THR A 257 18.86 -1.80 26.22
N GLN A 258 19.75 -0.88 26.57
CA GLN A 258 20.64 -0.18 25.63
C GLN A 258 21.69 -1.14 25.08
N ARG A 259 21.77 -1.27 23.76
CA ARG A 259 22.79 -2.09 23.09
C ARG A 259 23.40 -1.33 21.92
N HIS A 260 24.64 -1.70 21.61
CA HIS A 260 25.41 -1.10 20.52
C HIS A 260 25.66 -2.14 19.45
N ILE A 261 25.17 -1.86 18.25
CA ILE A 261 25.43 -2.64 17.03
C ILE A 261 26.51 -1.91 16.25
N LYS A 262 27.63 -2.61 16.00
CA LYS A 262 28.79 -2.07 15.31
C LYS A 262 28.59 -2.09 13.80
N GLN A 263 28.18 -3.23 13.27
CA GLN A 263 28.04 -3.47 11.84
C GLN A 263 26.99 -4.54 11.58
N ILE A 264 26.27 -4.42 10.46
CA ILE A 264 25.41 -5.47 9.93
C ILE A 264 25.70 -5.59 8.43
N ASP A 265 26.01 -6.80 7.98
CA ASP A 265 26.27 -7.11 6.58
C ASP A 265 25.23 -8.13 6.09
N VAL A 266 24.55 -7.81 5.00
CA VAL A 266 23.58 -8.69 4.35
C VAL A 266 24.20 -9.17 3.04
N SER A 267 24.38 -10.48 2.89
CA SER A 267 24.95 -11.07 1.68
C SER A 267 24.03 -10.91 0.49
N ASP A 268 24.59 -11.06 -0.71
CA ASP A 268 23.77 -11.33 -1.88
C ASP A 268 23.14 -12.74 -1.79
N PRO A 269 22.00 -12.98 -2.45
CA PRO A 269 21.35 -14.28 -2.45
C PRO A 269 22.24 -15.38 -3.04
N LYS A 270 22.14 -16.58 -2.48
CA LYS A 270 22.88 -17.78 -2.95
C LYS A 270 21.93 -18.95 -3.09
N LEU A 271 22.06 -19.68 -4.20
CA LEU A 271 21.28 -20.88 -4.45
C LEU A 271 21.92 -22.09 -3.77
N ILE A 272 21.18 -22.76 -2.90
CA ILE A 272 21.64 -23.95 -2.16
C ILE A 272 20.53 -24.99 -2.17
N GLU A 273 20.83 -26.17 -2.71
CA GLU A 273 19.87 -27.28 -2.88
C GLU A 273 18.55 -26.83 -3.56
N GLY A 274 18.63 -25.91 -4.53
CA GLY A 274 17.48 -25.39 -5.28
C GLY A 274 16.74 -24.22 -4.63
N MET A 275 16.93 -23.98 -3.33
CA MET A 275 16.35 -22.85 -2.60
C MET A 275 17.33 -21.67 -2.56
N GLU A 276 16.83 -20.44 -2.68
CA GLU A 276 17.66 -19.24 -2.58
C GLU A 276 17.71 -18.74 -1.12
N TRP A 277 18.93 -18.45 -0.63
CA TRP A 277 19.21 -18.08 0.75
C TRP A 277 19.98 -16.77 0.86
N ILE A 278 19.75 -16.02 1.94
CA ILE A 278 20.55 -14.85 2.32
C ILE A 278 21.14 -15.07 3.71
N SER A 279 22.36 -14.57 3.91
CA SER A 279 23.02 -14.49 5.21
C SER A 279 23.03 -13.05 5.72
N VAL A 280 22.63 -12.86 6.97
CA VAL A 280 22.74 -11.59 7.70
C VAL A 280 23.76 -11.75 8.83
N LYS A 281 24.91 -11.09 8.72
CA LYS A 281 25.94 -11.05 9.75
C LYS A 281 25.77 -9.82 10.63
N LEU A 282 25.61 -10.00 11.94
CA LEU A 282 25.42 -8.94 12.91
C LEU A 282 26.59 -8.90 13.89
N HIS A 283 27.35 -7.81 13.89
CA HIS A 283 28.41 -7.53 14.84
C HIS A 283 27.92 -6.55 15.90
N GLY A 284 27.83 -7.00 17.15
CA GLY A 284 27.38 -6.18 18.26
C GLY A 284 28.19 -6.39 19.53
N SER A 285 28.26 -5.37 20.39
CA SER A 285 29.00 -5.47 21.66
C SER A 285 28.39 -6.53 22.59
N SER A 286 27.06 -6.54 22.69
CA SER A 286 26.32 -7.60 23.38
C SER A 286 24.90 -7.69 22.85
N PHE A 287 24.25 -8.84 23.06
CA PHE A 287 22.88 -9.09 22.65
C PHE A 287 22.04 -9.57 23.83
N MET A 288 20.78 -9.15 23.87
CA MET A 288 19.77 -9.64 24.80
C MET A 288 19.11 -10.93 24.30
N LEU A 289 18.36 -11.57 25.20
CA LEU A 289 17.55 -12.72 24.86
C LEU A 289 16.59 -12.38 23.70
N HIS A 290 16.60 -13.19 22.65
CA HIS A 290 15.80 -13.03 21.44
C HIS A 290 16.06 -11.80 20.57
N GLN A 291 16.98 -10.90 20.94
CA GLN A 291 17.20 -9.61 20.25
C GLN A 291 17.42 -9.77 18.75
N ILE A 292 18.37 -10.62 18.36
CA ILE A 292 18.71 -10.83 16.94
C ILE A 292 17.49 -11.36 16.18
N ARG A 293 16.80 -12.37 16.71
CA ARG A 293 15.63 -12.97 16.06
C ARG A 293 14.49 -11.96 15.87
N LYS A 294 14.27 -11.05 16.83
CA LYS A 294 13.28 -9.97 16.70
C LYS A 294 13.74 -8.88 15.71
N MET A 295 15.05 -8.57 15.65
CA MET A 295 15.62 -7.66 14.63
C MET A 295 15.46 -8.21 13.21
N ILE A 296 15.77 -9.49 13.00
CA ILE A 296 15.53 -10.17 11.72
C ILE A 296 14.03 -10.15 11.41
N SER A 297 13.18 -10.47 12.39
CA SER A 297 11.74 -10.53 12.19
C SER A 297 11.14 -9.22 11.71
N ILE A 298 11.48 -8.09 12.35
CA ILE A 298 10.89 -6.82 11.96
C ILE A 298 11.38 -6.37 10.58
N ALA A 299 12.67 -6.55 10.27
CA ALA A 299 13.23 -6.22 8.96
C ALA A 299 12.59 -7.06 7.84
N MET A 300 12.43 -8.36 8.07
CA MET A 300 11.76 -9.28 7.17
C MET A 300 10.28 -8.91 6.97
N LEU A 301 9.57 -8.63 8.06
CA LEU A 301 8.14 -8.30 7.99
C LEU A 301 7.87 -6.95 7.32
N CYS A 302 8.75 -5.95 7.48
CA CYS A 302 8.61 -4.68 6.75
C CYS A 302 8.64 -4.87 5.23
N VAL A 303 9.42 -5.84 4.75
CA VAL A 303 9.51 -6.15 3.32
C VAL A 303 8.31 -7.01 2.89
N HIS A 304 7.99 -8.04 3.69
CA HIS A 304 6.89 -8.96 3.43
C HIS A 304 5.52 -8.26 3.38
N THR A 305 5.23 -7.38 4.35
CA THR A 305 3.97 -6.61 4.43
C THR A 305 4.03 -5.28 3.69
N ASN A 306 5.14 -4.98 3.03
CA ASN A 306 5.42 -3.68 2.42
C ASN A 306 5.33 -2.46 3.36
N ALA A 307 5.42 -2.64 4.68
CA ALA A 307 5.42 -1.52 5.64
C ALA A 307 6.60 -0.54 5.43
N SER A 308 6.49 0.69 5.93
CA SER A 308 7.65 1.61 5.93
C SER A 308 8.76 1.10 6.81
N LEU A 309 9.98 1.40 6.38
CA LEU A 309 11.17 1.25 7.21
C LEU A 309 11.23 2.28 8.36
N SER A 310 10.52 3.42 8.28
CA SER A 310 10.42 4.42 9.36
C SER A 310 9.81 3.87 10.66
N MET A 311 9.09 2.74 10.60
CA MET A 311 8.60 2.07 11.78
C MET A 311 9.73 1.48 12.65
N ILE A 312 10.87 1.12 12.06
CA ILE A 312 11.99 0.51 12.79
C ILE A 312 12.53 1.48 13.84
N PRO A 313 12.84 2.76 13.51
CA PRO A 313 13.12 3.78 14.51
C PRO A 313 12.06 3.89 15.62
N MET A 314 10.77 3.80 15.29
CA MET A 314 9.70 3.85 16.30
C MET A 314 9.78 2.68 17.28
N THR A 315 10.09 1.48 16.81
CA THR A 315 10.26 0.30 17.70
C THR A 315 11.46 0.42 18.67
N LEU A 316 12.40 1.33 18.39
CA LEU A 316 13.57 1.63 19.23
C LEU A 316 13.30 2.79 20.20
N ASN A 317 12.16 3.49 20.07
CA ASN A 317 11.74 4.54 20.99
C ASN A 317 11.24 3.91 22.30
N LYS A 318 11.88 4.26 23.42
CA LYS A 318 11.58 3.77 24.76
C LYS A 318 10.15 4.04 25.24
N GLU A 319 9.47 5.04 24.69
CA GLU A 319 8.10 5.39 25.06
C GLU A 319 7.06 4.47 24.38
N ILE A 320 7.46 3.76 23.32
CA ILE A 320 6.57 2.94 22.50
C ILE A 320 6.78 1.47 22.85
N SER A 321 5.75 0.80 23.38
CA SER A 321 5.80 -0.65 23.63
C SER A 321 5.05 -1.42 22.56
N LEU A 322 5.75 -2.31 21.85
CA LEU A 322 5.21 -3.12 20.75
C LEU A 322 5.59 -4.59 20.90
N ASN A 323 4.67 -5.46 20.54
CA ASN A 323 4.94 -6.89 20.45
C ASN A 323 5.59 -7.24 19.11
N ILE A 324 6.89 -7.50 19.11
CA ILE A 324 7.60 -7.95 17.90
C ILE A 324 7.60 -9.49 17.85
N PRO A 325 7.13 -10.13 16.77
CA PRO A 325 7.20 -11.58 16.63
C PRO A 325 8.65 -12.06 16.58
N LYS A 326 8.88 -13.31 16.98
CA LYS A 326 10.21 -13.87 17.12
C LYS A 326 10.48 -14.85 15.99
N ALA A 327 11.33 -14.47 15.03
CA ALA A 327 11.74 -15.33 13.91
C ALA A 327 12.27 -16.70 14.38
N PRO A 328 12.27 -17.75 13.55
CA PRO A 328 12.76 -19.09 13.90
C PRO A 328 14.18 -19.10 14.50
N ALA A 329 14.49 -20.11 15.33
CA ALA A 329 15.83 -20.25 15.93
C ALA A 329 16.82 -20.91 14.96
N THR A 330 16.32 -21.73 14.04
CA THR A 330 17.09 -22.58 13.11
C THR A 330 18.08 -21.77 12.28
N GLY A 331 17.70 -20.55 11.85
CA GLY A 331 18.57 -19.66 11.10
C GLY A 331 19.77 -19.09 11.88
N LEU A 332 19.75 -19.12 13.22
CA LEU A 332 20.70 -18.38 14.05
C LEU A 332 21.96 -19.21 14.37
N LEU A 333 23.11 -18.62 14.07
CA LEU A 333 24.44 -19.15 14.31
C LEU A 333 25.30 -18.11 15.03
N LEU A 334 26.00 -18.50 16.11
CA LEU A 334 27.12 -17.71 16.61
C LEU A 334 28.33 -17.94 15.70
N ASP A 335 28.74 -16.94 14.93
CA ASP A 335 29.92 -17.04 14.07
C ASP A 335 31.20 -17.02 14.91
N ARG A 336 31.41 -15.95 15.70
CA ARG A 336 32.53 -15.88 16.65
C ARG A 336 32.39 -14.82 17.75
N PRO A 337 32.91 -15.07 18.96
CA PRO A 337 33.22 -14.02 19.93
C PRO A 337 34.55 -13.32 19.59
N VAL A 338 34.62 -12.03 19.85
CA VAL A 338 35.78 -11.17 19.56
C VAL A 338 36.47 -10.75 20.86
N TYR A 339 37.80 -10.81 20.87
CA TYR A 339 38.69 -10.57 22.02
C TYR A 339 39.81 -9.57 21.70
N ASP A 340 39.63 -8.67 20.74
CA ASP A 340 40.66 -7.76 20.25
C ASP A 340 41.32 -6.97 21.38
N TYR A 341 40.54 -6.40 22.30
CA TYR A 341 41.08 -5.63 23.43
C TYR A 341 41.90 -6.51 24.38
N TYR A 342 41.43 -7.74 24.64
CA TYR A 342 42.20 -8.71 25.42
C TYR A 342 43.51 -9.07 24.70
N ASN A 343 43.45 -9.33 23.40
CA ASN A 343 44.60 -9.72 22.59
C ASN A 343 45.65 -8.61 22.55
N GLU A 344 45.25 -7.34 22.35
CA GLU A 344 46.14 -6.18 22.43
C GLU A 344 46.79 -6.03 23.80
N LYS A 345 46.02 -6.22 24.88
CA LYS A 345 46.52 -6.15 26.26
C LYS A 345 47.52 -7.26 26.57
N VAL A 346 47.31 -8.47 26.05
CA VAL A 346 48.23 -9.60 26.26
C VAL A 346 49.51 -9.43 25.43
N LYS A 347 49.38 -8.95 24.18
CA LYS A 347 50.52 -8.63 23.30
C LYS A 347 51.42 -7.56 23.92
N SER A 348 50.85 -6.49 24.50
CA SER A 348 51.63 -5.44 25.17
C SER A 348 52.35 -5.90 26.44
N LEU A 349 51.88 -6.97 27.09
CA LEU A 349 52.54 -7.59 28.24
C LEU A 349 53.63 -8.61 27.86
N GLY A 350 53.98 -8.72 26.57
CA GLY A 350 55.02 -9.62 26.07
C GLY A 350 54.61 -11.09 26.02
N ASN A 351 53.32 -11.41 26.21
CA ASN A 351 52.80 -12.76 26.06
C ASN A 351 52.33 -12.98 24.61
N LYS A 352 52.62 -14.14 24.04
CA LYS A 352 52.41 -14.45 22.62
C LYS A 352 51.03 -15.07 22.31
N ASP A 353 50.34 -15.57 23.33
CA ASP A 353 49.16 -16.41 23.15
C ASP A 353 47.88 -15.55 23.07
N SER A 354 47.46 -15.20 21.84
CA SER A 354 46.20 -14.50 21.55
C SER A 354 45.04 -15.47 21.31
N ILE A 355 43.82 -15.02 21.62
CA ILE A 355 42.59 -15.75 21.33
C ILE A 355 42.14 -15.35 19.93
N GLU A 356 42.54 -16.15 18.94
CA GLU A 356 42.25 -15.92 17.53
C GLU A 356 41.74 -17.22 16.89
N PHE A 357 40.69 -17.11 16.06
CA PHE A 357 40.08 -18.25 15.36
C PHE A 357 40.63 -18.43 13.94
N ASP A 358 41.35 -17.44 13.41
CA ASP A 358 41.76 -17.42 12.00
C ASP A 358 42.74 -18.55 11.65
N PHE A 359 43.48 -19.06 12.64
CA PHE A 359 44.31 -20.25 12.52
C PHE A 359 43.53 -21.53 12.15
N TYR A 360 42.23 -21.55 12.44
CA TYR A 360 41.33 -22.70 12.21
C TYR A 360 40.26 -22.39 11.16
N SER A 361 40.46 -21.33 10.37
CA SER A 361 39.43 -20.79 9.48
C SER A 361 38.93 -21.81 8.46
N GLN A 362 39.82 -22.64 7.93
CA GLN A 362 39.47 -23.68 6.95
C GLN A 362 38.65 -24.80 7.58
N GLU A 363 39.03 -25.26 8.77
CA GLU A 363 38.34 -26.30 9.53
C GLU A 363 36.98 -25.83 10.03
N ILE A 364 36.90 -24.57 10.47
CA ILE A 364 35.64 -23.93 10.89
C ILE A 364 34.69 -23.83 9.70
N GLU A 365 35.15 -23.38 8.53
CA GLU A 365 34.29 -23.27 7.36
C GLU A 365 33.82 -24.65 6.88
N THR A 366 34.72 -25.65 6.85
CA THR A 366 34.36 -27.04 6.54
C THR A 366 33.27 -27.55 7.51
N PHE A 367 33.43 -27.28 8.81
CA PHE A 367 32.44 -27.66 9.81
C PHE A 367 31.11 -26.92 9.66
N LYS A 368 31.13 -25.62 9.31
CA LYS A 368 29.92 -24.84 9.00
C LYS A 368 29.16 -25.49 7.84
N GLN A 369 29.86 -25.82 6.75
CA GLN A 369 29.24 -26.47 5.59
C GLN A 369 28.69 -27.85 5.95
N ASP A 370 29.51 -28.72 6.53
CA ASP A 370 29.19 -30.14 6.72
C ASP A 370 28.17 -30.39 7.82
N PHE A 371 28.22 -29.63 8.92
CA PHE A 371 27.42 -29.91 10.12
C PHE A 371 26.36 -28.86 10.43
N ILE A 372 26.53 -27.60 10.01
CA ILE A 372 25.58 -26.53 10.37
C ILE A 372 24.65 -26.24 9.19
N TYR A 373 25.19 -25.81 8.06
CA TYR A 373 24.44 -25.38 6.89
C TYR A 373 23.71 -26.54 6.22
N SER A 374 24.39 -27.67 5.99
CA SER A 374 23.75 -28.87 5.42
C SER A 374 22.54 -29.33 6.24
N HIS A 375 22.61 -29.23 7.57
CA HIS A 375 21.52 -29.61 8.47
C HIS A 375 20.41 -28.57 8.46
N LEU A 376 20.75 -27.28 8.47
CA LEU A 376 19.81 -26.17 8.42
C LEU A 376 18.95 -26.22 7.16
N PHE A 377 19.56 -26.44 5.99
CA PHE A 377 18.83 -26.50 4.71
C PHE A 377 17.90 -27.71 4.62
N LYS A 378 18.36 -28.89 5.04
CA LYS A 378 17.53 -30.09 5.10
C LYS A 378 16.39 -29.95 6.11
N GLN A 379 16.65 -29.31 7.25
CA GLN A 379 15.63 -29.08 8.25
C GLN A 379 14.57 -28.13 7.73
N GLU A 380 14.94 -27.05 7.02
CA GLU A 380 13.94 -26.13 6.47
C GLU A 380 13.07 -26.79 5.39
N GLN A 381 13.64 -27.61 4.51
CA GLN A 381 12.87 -28.38 3.53
C GLN A 381 11.88 -29.37 4.17
N ALA A 382 12.19 -29.88 5.37
CA ALA A 382 11.33 -30.82 6.09
C ALA A 382 10.27 -30.13 6.96
N ASP A 383 10.68 -29.12 7.74
CA ASP A 383 9.86 -28.50 8.78
C ASP A 383 9.11 -27.25 8.28
N ASN A 384 9.58 -26.61 7.19
CA ASN A 384 9.06 -25.33 6.68
C ASN A 384 8.86 -24.30 7.81
N ALA A 385 9.88 -24.11 8.65
CA ALA A 385 9.76 -23.36 9.89
C ALA A 385 9.57 -21.86 9.64
N PHE A 386 10.17 -21.32 8.58
CA PHE A 386 9.98 -19.92 8.20
C PHE A 386 8.59 -19.68 7.59
N GLU A 387 8.11 -20.60 6.74
CA GLU A 387 6.77 -20.51 6.18
C GLU A 387 5.69 -20.61 7.26
N SER A 388 5.82 -21.58 8.17
CA SER A 388 4.92 -21.71 9.33
C SER A 388 4.88 -20.46 10.19
N PHE A 389 6.04 -19.79 10.33
CA PHE A 389 6.15 -18.51 11.03
C PHE A 389 5.41 -17.38 10.28
N LEU A 390 5.59 -17.25 8.97
CA LEU A 390 4.93 -16.21 8.17
C LEU A 390 3.41 -16.39 8.12
N ILE A 391 2.92 -17.61 7.95
CA ILE A 391 1.49 -17.94 7.99
C ILE A 391 0.89 -17.52 9.34
N ASN A 392 1.55 -17.88 10.45
CA ASN A 392 1.10 -17.45 11.77
C ASN A 392 1.06 -15.91 11.88
N VAL A 393 2.15 -15.22 11.52
CA VAL A 393 2.16 -13.76 11.59
C VAL A 393 1.07 -13.15 10.73
N ASN A 394 0.88 -13.62 9.49
CA ASN A 394 -0.11 -13.10 8.54
C ASN A 394 -1.55 -13.20 9.06
N VAL A 395 -1.90 -14.30 9.74
CA VAL A 395 -3.23 -14.45 10.36
C VAL A 395 -3.41 -13.51 11.55
N HIS A 396 -2.34 -13.26 12.30
CA HIS A 396 -2.35 -12.39 13.47
C HIS A 396 -2.08 -10.91 13.14
N LEU A 397 -1.71 -10.55 11.90
CA LEU A 397 -1.37 -9.20 11.48
C LEU A 397 -2.42 -8.14 11.87
N PRO A 398 -3.73 -8.32 11.62
CA PRO A 398 -4.74 -7.32 11.96
C PRO A 398 -4.89 -7.09 13.47
N PHE A 399 -4.57 -8.09 14.30
CA PHE A 399 -4.88 -8.08 15.72
C PHE A 399 -3.65 -7.78 16.59
N ASP A 400 -2.59 -8.55 16.41
CA ASP A 400 -1.39 -8.51 17.25
C ASP A 400 -0.31 -7.58 16.70
N TYR A 401 -0.35 -7.32 15.38
CA TYR A 401 0.66 -6.54 14.68
C TYR A 401 0.10 -5.45 13.75
N PRO A 402 -0.93 -4.68 14.16
CA PRO A 402 -1.59 -3.69 13.29
C PRO A 402 -0.62 -2.59 12.83
N TYR A 403 0.45 -2.36 13.60
CA TYR A 403 1.49 -1.41 13.26
C TYR A 403 2.28 -1.77 11.99
N LEU A 404 2.22 -3.03 11.51
CA LEU A 404 2.77 -3.45 10.21
C LEU A 404 1.84 -3.15 9.02
N LEU A 405 0.61 -2.69 9.29
CA LEU A 405 -0.38 -2.26 8.30
C LEU A 405 -0.54 -0.73 8.26
N SER A 406 0.11 0.01 9.18
CA SER A 406 -0.33 1.34 9.62
C SER A 406 -0.17 2.49 8.62
N ILE A 407 0.69 2.40 7.60
CA ILE A 407 0.92 3.55 6.70
C ILE A 407 -0.11 3.66 5.60
N ILE A 408 -0.45 2.53 4.98
CA ILE A 408 -1.55 2.48 4.03
C ILE A 408 -2.84 2.91 4.75
N MET A 409 -3.01 2.44 6.00
CA MET A 409 -4.16 2.79 6.81
C MET A 409 -4.24 4.26 7.23
N SER A 410 -3.13 4.87 7.64
CA SER A 410 -3.08 6.30 7.98
C SER A 410 -3.46 7.16 6.78
N ARG A 411 -2.89 6.86 5.61
CA ARG A 411 -3.15 7.63 4.39
C ARG A 411 -4.58 7.44 3.88
N VAL A 412 -5.10 6.21 3.93
CA VAL A 412 -6.51 5.92 3.59
C VAL A 412 -7.46 6.70 4.50
N ASN A 413 -7.23 6.72 5.81
CA ASN A 413 -8.06 7.49 6.74
C ASN A 413 -7.99 9.00 6.51
N GLU A 414 -6.79 9.55 6.30
CA GLU A 414 -6.60 10.96 5.93
C GLU A 414 -7.41 11.33 4.68
N LEU A 415 -7.30 10.53 3.62
CA LEU A 415 -7.99 10.76 2.36
C LEU A 415 -9.50 10.62 2.50
N VAL A 416 -9.99 9.61 3.24
CA VAL A 416 -11.43 9.46 3.52
C VAL A 416 -11.99 10.68 4.23
N HIS A 417 -11.27 11.22 5.22
CA HIS A 417 -11.67 12.46 5.90
C HIS A 417 -11.63 13.67 4.96
N ALA A 418 -10.60 13.78 4.11
CA ALA A 418 -10.47 14.87 3.15
C ALA A 418 -11.60 14.86 2.11
N VAL A 419 -11.95 13.68 1.59
CA VAL A 419 -13.09 13.46 0.68
C VAL A 419 -14.40 13.83 1.39
N ALA A 420 -14.63 13.35 2.60
CA ALA A 420 -15.83 13.68 3.37
C ALA A 420 -15.99 15.20 3.57
N ASN A 421 -14.89 15.91 3.88
CA ASN A 421 -14.89 17.35 4.07
C ASN A 421 -15.22 18.12 2.80
N LEU A 422 -14.85 17.64 1.61
CA LEU A 422 -15.05 18.33 0.33
C LEU A 422 -16.26 17.84 -0.48
N SER A 423 -16.83 16.68 -0.14
CA SER A 423 -17.94 16.05 -0.88
C SER A 423 -19.15 16.98 -1.12
N HIS A 424 -19.42 17.90 -0.20
CA HIS A 424 -20.51 18.88 -0.30
C HIS A 424 -20.34 19.90 -1.45
N VAL A 425 -19.14 20.03 -2.02
CA VAL A 425 -18.80 20.99 -3.07
C VAL A 425 -19.21 20.51 -4.47
N GLU A 426 -19.31 19.20 -4.69
CA GLU A 426 -19.57 18.62 -6.02
C GLU A 426 -20.93 19.06 -6.60
N ARG A 427 -22.00 18.93 -5.82
CA ARG A 427 -23.35 19.32 -6.25
C ARG A 427 -23.45 20.80 -6.66
N PRO A 428 -23.08 21.79 -5.81
CA PRO A 428 -23.20 23.19 -6.20
C PRO A 428 -22.30 23.55 -7.40
N TYR A 429 -21.15 22.89 -7.57
CA TYR A 429 -20.32 23.09 -8.74
C TYR A 429 -21.01 22.64 -10.04
N LEU A 430 -21.54 21.42 -10.05
CA LEU A 430 -22.19 20.84 -11.22
C LEU A 430 -23.52 21.56 -11.55
N GLU A 431 -24.30 21.94 -10.54
CA GLU A 431 -25.52 22.75 -10.70
C GLU A 431 -25.21 24.14 -11.30
N ASN A 432 -24.11 24.78 -10.90
CA ASN A 432 -23.68 26.04 -11.48
C ASN A 432 -23.22 25.89 -12.93
N LEU A 433 -22.49 24.82 -13.27
CA LEU A 433 -22.14 24.52 -14.66
C LEU A 433 -23.38 24.31 -15.54
N LEU A 434 -24.36 23.58 -15.02
CA LEU A 434 -25.66 23.39 -15.67
C LEU A 434 -26.37 24.73 -15.88
N ALA A 435 -26.39 25.61 -14.88
CA ALA A 435 -26.98 26.94 -14.99
C ALA A 435 -26.27 27.79 -16.06
N ILE A 436 -24.93 27.75 -16.13
CA ILE A 436 -24.14 28.44 -17.16
C ILE A 436 -24.51 27.92 -18.56
N LYS A 437 -24.58 26.60 -18.75
CA LYS A 437 -24.97 26.00 -20.04
C LYS A 437 -26.39 26.44 -20.46
N LYS A 438 -27.36 26.42 -19.54
CA LYS A 438 -28.74 26.89 -19.81
C LYS A 438 -28.79 28.36 -20.19
N LEU A 439 -28.03 29.22 -19.49
CA LEU A 439 -27.96 30.65 -19.80
C LEU A 439 -27.30 30.91 -21.17
N ARG A 440 -26.31 30.11 -21.56
CA ARG A 440 -25.70 30.20 -22.89
C ARG A 440 -26.70 29.84 -23.99
N LEU A 441 -27.45 28.74 -23.83
CA LEU A 441 -28.53 28.39 -24.77
C LEU A 441 -29.62 29.47 -24.84
N ALA A 442 -30.00 30.06 -23.71
CA ALA A 442 -30.98 31.16 -23.68
C ALA A 442 -30.45 32.47 -24.31
N LYS A 443 -29.13 32.62 -24.43
CA LYS A 443 -28.46 33.78 -25.02
C LYS A 443 -28.40 33.71 -26.54
N ASP A 444 -28.33 32.52 -27.13
CA ASP A 444 -28.30 32.31 -28.59
C ASP A 444 -29.37 33.11 -29.37
N PRO A 445 -30.67 33.09 -29.02
CA PRO A 445 -31.67 33.88 -29.75
C PRO A 445 -31.48 35.40 -29.57
N VAL A 446 -30.93 35.83 -28.43
CA VAL A 446 -30.66 37.26 -28.16
C VAL A 446 -29.46 37.75 -28.97
N ASP A 447 -28.43 36.91 -29.13
CA ASP A 447 -27.31 37.21 -30.03
C ASP A 447 -27.78 37.31 -31.49
N LEU A 448 -28.72 36.45 -31.91
CA LEU A 448 -29.33 36.54 -33.24
C LEU A 448 -30.12 37.85 -33.43
N GLU A 449 -30.92 38.28 -32.44
CA GLU A 449 -31.61 39.59 -32.47
C GLU A 449 -30.61 40.75 -32.65
N LEU A 450 -29.45 40.68 -32.00
CA LEU A 450 -28.39 41.67 -32.10
C LEU A 450 -27.78 41.70 -33.52
N GLU A 451 -27.48 40.54 -34.09
CA GLU A 451 -26.96 40.42 -35.45
C GLU A 451 -27.94 40.99 -36.48
N GLU A 452 -29.24 40.69 -36.34
CA GLU A 452 -30.28 41.24 -37.20
C GLU A 452 -30.40 42.77 -37.08
N ALA A 453 -30.35 43.30 -35.85
CA ALA A 453 -30.40 44.74 -35.61
C ALA A 453 -29.19 45.45 -36.22
N ALA A 454 -27.99 44.87 -36.08
CA ALA A 454 -26.76 45.39 -36.69
C ALA A 454 -26.82 45.35 -38.22
N ALA A 455 -27.36 44.26 -38.80
CA ALA A 455 -27.58 44.15 -40.24
C ALA A 455 -28.55 45.22 -40.76
N LYS A 456 -29.65 45.49 -40.03
CA LYS A 456 -30.62 46.56 -40.37
C LYS A 456 -29.97 47.94 -40.36
N VAL A 457 -29.12 48.25 -39.37
CA VAL A 457 -28.36 49.52 -39.34
C VAL A 457 -27.47 49.64 -40.58
N LYS A 458 -26.67 48.61 -40.87
CA LYS A 458 -25.76 48.58 -42.02
C LYS A 458 -26.51 48.72 -43.35
N MET A 459 -27.68 48.11 -43.48
CA MET A 459 -28.56 48.24 -44.64
C MET A 459 -28.96 49.70 -44.86
N TRP A 460 -29.51 50.36 -43.84
CA TRP A 460 -29.95 51.75 -43.92
C TRP A 460 -28.79 52.74 -44.14
N GLU A 461 -27.63 52.50 -43.54
CA GLU A 461 -26.42 53.29 -43.80
C GLU A 461 -25.95 53.16 -45.24
N THR A 462 -25.96 51.94 -45.80
CA THR A 462 -25.62 51.69 -47.19
C THR A 462 -26.61 52.38 -48.14
N GLU A 463 -27.91 52.31 -47.84
CA GLU A 463 -28.97 53.01 -48.58
C GLU A 463 -28.77 54.53 -48.54
N TRP A 464 -28.43 55.09 -47.38
CA TRP A 464 -28.10 56.50 -47.20
C TRP A 464 -26.86 56.92 -47.99
N ILE A 465 -25.80 56.12 -47.99
CA ILE A 465 -24.59 56.37 -48.79
C ILE A 465 -24.95 56.37 -50.29
N ASN A 466 -25.74 55.40 -50.74
CA ASN A 466 -26.19 55.30 -52.13
C ASN A 466 -27.05 56.51 -52.54
N LEU A 467 -27.98 56.96 -51.69
CA LEU A 467 -28.77 58.19 -51.89
C LEU A 467 -27.90 59.46 -51.91
N ASN A 468 -26.69 59.41 -51.37
CA ASN A 468 -25.70 60.48 -51.43
C ASN A 468 -24.70 60.36 -52.58
N SER A 469 -24.75 59.27 -53.35
CA SER A 469 -23.95 59.10 -54.56
C SER A 469 -24.48 59.97 -55.70
N TRP A 470 -23.58 60.71 -56.35
CA TRP A 470 -23.92 61.65 -57.43
C TRP A 470 -24.59 60.96 -58.63
N THR A 471 -24.18 59.74 -58.95
CA THR A 471 -24.77 58.94 -60.06
C THR A 471 -26.21 58.53 -59.77
N PHE A 472 -26.51 58.20 -58.51
CA PHE A 472 -27.84 57.78 -58.07
C PHE A 472 -28.79 58.97 -57.94
N GLN A 473 -28.30 60.11 -57.45
CA GLN A 473 -29.06 61.36 -57.35
C GLN A 473 -29.52 61.86 -58.73
N TRP A 474 -28.66 61.77 -59.75
CA TRP A 474 -29.03 62.16 -61.12
C TRP A 474 -30.13 61.27 -61.70
N ALA A 475 -30.08 59.96 -61.43
CA ALA A 475 -31.07 59.00 -61.90
C ALA A 475 -32.44 59.18 -61.20
N LEU A 476 -32.45 59.42 -59.89
CA LEU A 476 -33.67 59.61 -59.10
C LEU A 476 -34.43 60.89 -59.51
N LEU A 477 -33.68 61.96 -59.82
CA LEU A 477 -34.24 63.26 -60.25
C LEU A 477 -35.02 63.17 -61.57
N LYS A 478 -34.68 62.21 -62.45
CA LYS A 478 -35.36 61.97 -63.73
C LYS A 478 -36.64 61.12 -63.59
N LEU A 479 -36.82 60.41 -62.48
CA LEU A 479 -37.89 59.42 -62.29
C LEU A 479 -39.04 59.90 -61.38
N THR A 480 -39.17 61.22 -61.15
CA THR A 480 -40.28 61.88 -60.41
C THR A 480 -40.39 61.62 -58.90
N CYS A 481 -39.39 61.01 -58.24
CA CYS A 481 -39.35 60.91 -56.77
C CYS A 481 -38.65 62.12 -56.12
N SER A 482 -39.21 62.64 -55.03
CA SER A 482 -38.55 63.68 -54.22
C SER A 482 -37.36 63.08 -53.48
N LEU A 483 -36.14 63.37 -53.95
CA LEU A 483 -34.88 62.92 -53.33
C LEU A 483 -34.81 63.26 -51.83
N GLN A 484 -35.42 64.36 -51.42
CA GLN A 484 -35.43 64.78 -50.01
C GLN A 484 -36.30 63.87 -49.14
N GLU A 485 -37.45 63.42 -49.64
CA GLU A 485 -38.35 62.52 -48.90
C GLU A 485 -37.71 61.15 -48.68
N GLU A 486 -36.98 60.64 -49.69
CA GLU A 486 -36.22 59.38 -49.58
C GLU A 486 -35.04 59.50 -48.61
N LYS A 487 -34.36 60.65 -48.59
CA LYS A 487 -33.32 60.95 -47.60
C LYS A 487 -33.90 61.00 -46.19
N ASP A 488 -35.03 61.67 -46.00
CA ASP A 488 -35.70 61.75 -44.69
C ASP A 488 -36.21 60.36 -44.24
N ARG A 489 -36.67 59.52 -45.16
CA ARG A 489 -37.04 58.11 -44.91
C ARG A 489 -35.83 57.31 -44.41
N ALA A 490 -34.71 57.37 -45.12
CA ALA A 490 -33.48 56.67 -44.75
C ALA A 490 -32.94 57.14 -43.39
N GLN A 491 -32.96 58.45 -43.10
CA GLN A 491 -32.56 58.97 -41.78
C GLN A 491 -33.45 58.47 -40.64
N LYS A 492 -34.78 58.43 -40.85
CA LYS A 492 -35.72 57.83 -39.88
C LYS A 492 -35.45 56.33 -39.69
N GLY A 493 -35.14 55.62 -40.77
CA GLY A 493 -34.72 54.22 -40.77
C GLY A 493 -33.48 53.99 -39.91
N ILE A 494 -32.39 54.73 -40.17
CA ILE A 494 -31.15 54.69 -39.37
C ILE A 494 -31.41 54.96 -37.90
N LYS A 495 -32.24 55.96 -37.58
CA LYS A 495 -32.56 56.30 -36.18
C LYS A 495 -33.27 55.13 -35.49
N LYS A 496 -34.29 54.56 -36.12
CA LYS A 496 -35.07 53.44 -35.56
C LYS A 496 -34.24 52.15 -35.46
N SER A 497 -33.40 51.85 -36.45
CA SER A 497 -32.52 50.67 -36.40
C SER A 497 -31.46 50.80 -35.31
N ASN A 498 -30.93 52.00 -35.09
CA ASN A 498 -29.99 52.25 -33.98
C ASN A 498 -30.66 52.14 -32.61
N GLU A 499 -31.94 52.50 -32.47
CA GLU A 499 -32.71 52.27 -31.24
C GLU A 499 -32.87 50.77 -30.96
N LEU A 500 -33.24 49.98 -31.98
CA LEU A 500 -33.32 48.52 -31.89
C LEU A 500 -31.97 47.86 -31.57
N LEU A 501 -30.88 48.36 -32.16
CA LEU A 501 -29.54 47.87 -31.89
C LEU A 501 -29.16 48.07 -30.42
N ARG A 502 -29.39 49.26 -29.85
CA ARG A 502 -29.14 49.53 -28.44
C ARG A 502 -29.96 48.66 -27.50
N GLU A 503 -31.21 48.40 -27.86
CA GLU A 503 -32.08 47.50 -27.10
C GLU A 503 -31.55 46.06 -27.10
N ALA A 504 -31.14 45.55 -28.27
CA ALA A 504 -30.54 44.23 -28.40
C ALA A 504 -29.18 44.14 -27.67
N GLU A 505 -28.32 45.15 -27.79
CA GLU A 505 -27.05 45.25 -27.05
C GLU A 505 -27.26 45.18 -25.54
N HIS A 506 -28.27 45.88 -25.03
CA HIS A 506 -28.64 45.84 -23.61
C HIS A 506 -29.11 44.44 -23.19
N LYS A 507 -29.96 43.76 -23.99
CA LYS A 507 -30.39 42.39 -23.69
C LYS A 507 -29.22 41.41 -23.65
N VAL A 508 -28.30 41.47 -24.62
CA VAL A 508 -27.08 40.64 -24.64
C VAL A 508 -26.21 40.91 -23.42
N GLN A 509 -26.05 42.18 -23.02
CA GLN A 509 -25.27 42.54 -21.84
C GLN A 509 -25.90 41.96 -20.56
N VAL A 510 -27.22 42.02 -20.41
CA VAL A 510 -27.93 41.43 -19.26
C VAL A 510 -27.68 39.92 -19.15
N GLU A 511 -27.74 39.18 -20.27
CA GLU A 511 -27.45 37.74 -20.25
C GLU A 511 -25.97 37.45 -19.96
N LYS A 512 -25.04 38.25 -20.51
CA LYS A 512 -23.60 38.15 -20.18
C LYS A 512 -23.34 38.38 -18.69
N ASP A 513 -23.99 39.38 -18.09
CA ASP A 513 -23.84 39.69 -16.67
C ASP A 513 -24.37 38.54 -15.78
N LYS A 514 -25.47 37.90 -16.18
CA LYS A 514 -25.99 36.69 -15.50
C LYS A 514 -25.00 35.54 -15.57
N ILE A 515 -24.45 35.26 -16.76
CA ILE A 515 -23.44 34.20 -16.95
C ILE A 515 -22.20 34.49 -16.10
N GLN A 516 -21.65 35.70 -16.20
CA GLN A 516 -20.47 36.12 -15.46
C GLN A 516 -20.65 35.99 -13.95
N LYS A 517 -21.85 36.34 -13.43
CA LYS A 517 -22.16 36.19 -12.02
C LYS A 517 -22.09 34.73 -11.56
N VAL A 518 -22.70 33.82 -12.31
CA VAL A 518 -22.67 32.38 -11.97
C VAL A 518 -21.27 31.80 -12.16
N GLU A 519 -20.52 32.24 -13.17
CA GLU A 519 -19.11 31.84 -13.38
C GLU A 519 -18.23 32.24 -12.19
N THR A 520 -18.32 33.48 -11.71
CA THR A 520 -17.58 33.94 -10.53
C THR A 520 -18.02 33.24 -9.24
N GLU A 521 -19.30 32.87 -9.11
CA GLU A 521 -19.76 32.02 -8.01
C GLU A 521 -19.17 30.61 -8.10
N ASN A 522 -19.06 30.05 -9.32
CA ASN A 522 -18.56 28.70 -9.54
C ASN A 522 -17.04 28.57 -9.40
N GLU A 523 -16.28 29.62 -9.69
CA GLU A 523 -14.83 29.68 -9.47
C GLU A 523 -14.44 29.31 -8.02
N LYS A 524 -15.28 29.67 -7.05
CA LYS A 524 -15.07 29.34 -5.63
C LYS A 524 -15.09 27.82 -5.38
N TYR A 525 -15.97 27.11 -6.08
CA TYR A 525 -16.12 25.66 -5.94
C TYR A 525 -15.16 24.87 -6.83
N SER A 526 -14.68 25.46 -7.92
CA SER A 526 -13.81 24.82 -8.91
C SER A 526 -12.51 24.26 -8.32
N VAL A 527 -11.83 25.02 -7.46
CA VAL A 527 -10.56 24.59 -6.84
C VAL A 527 -10.77 23.41 -5.89
N ASP A 528 -11.80 23.51 -5.05
CA ASP A 528 -12.14 22.49 -4.07
C ASP A 528 -12.64 21.21 -4.73
N HIS A 529 -13.42 21.32 -5.82
CA HIS A 529 -13.86 20.17 -6.59
C HIS A 529 -12.70 19.45 -7.29
N ARG A 530 -11.76 20.19 -7.91
CA ARG A 530 -10.56 19.57 -8.49
C ARG A 530 -9.74 18.82 -7.44
N THR A 531 -9.67 19.39 -6.23
CA THR A 531 -8.98 18.76 -5.10
C THR A 531 -9.70 17.49 -4.65
N LEU A 532 -11.05 17.52 -4.58
CA LEU A 532 -11.90 16.37 -4.29
C LEU A 532 -11.66 15.22 -5.29
N GLU A 533 -11.59 15.50 -6.59
CA GLU A 533 -11.33 14.49 -7.63
C GLU A 533 -9.96 13.84 -7.46
N VAL A 534 -8.92 14.64 -7.18
CA VAL A 534 -7.57 14.12 -6.91
C VAL A 534 -7.57 13.21 -5.68
N TYR A 535 -8.23 13.60 -4.59
CA TYR A 535 -8.32 12.76 -3.40
C TYR A 535 -9.10 11.47 -3.63
N ARG A 536 -10.20 11.52 -4.41
CA ARG A 536 -10.95 10.33 -4.81
C ARG A 536 -10.11 9.38 -5.65
N GLN A 537 -9.34 9.92 -6.60
CA GLN A 537 -8.44 9.12 -7.44
C GLN A 537 -7.34 8.48 -6.59
N GLU A 538 -6.64 9.25 -5.76
CA GLU A 538 -5.58 8.74 -4.89
C GLU A 538 -6.11 7.66 -3.92
N LEU A 539 -7.27 7.89 -3.32
CA LEU A 539 -7.93 6.92 -2.45
C LEU A 539 -8.29 5.65 -3.21
N THR A 540 -8.82 5.78 -4.43
CA THR A 540 -9.20 4.65 -5.28
C THR A 540 -7.98 3.84 -5.69
N GLU A 541 -6.90 4.49 -6.14
CA GLU A 541 -5.64 3.82 -6.51
C GLU A 541 -5.00 3.10 -5.31
N LEU A 542 -5.00 3.72 -4.13
CA LEU A 542 -4.50 3.08 -2.91
C LEU A 542 -5.34 1.87 -2.53
N LEU A 543 -6.66 1.95 -2.58
CA LEU A 543 -7.55 0.82 -2.29
C LEU A 543 -7.49 -0.26 -3.39
N ASP A 544 -7.24 0.12 -4.65
CA ASP A 544 -7.05 -0.80 -5.78
C ASP A 544 -5.70 -1.53 -5.71
N SER A 545 -4.67 -0.91 -5.13
CA SER A 545 -3.37 -1.56 -4.88
C SER A 545 -3.46 -2.74 -3.90
N GLU A 546 -4.53 -2.79 -3.09
CA GLU A 546 -4.88 -3.91 -2.22
C GLU A 546 -5.75 -4.98 -2.94
N GLY A 547 -5.80 -4.90 -4.28
CA GLY A 547 -6.79 -5.49 -5.20
C GLY A 547 -7.02 -7.00 -5.16
N ASP A 548 -7.80 -7.46 -4.18
CA ASP A 548 -8.71 -8.63 -4.25
C ASP A 548 -9.52 -8.84 -2.96
N VAL A 549 -9.39 -7.98 -1.95
CA VAL A 549 -10.13 -8.10 -0.68
C VAL A 549 -11.64 -7.85 -0.85
N PHE A 550 -12.06 -7.28 -1.99
CA PHE A 550 -13.39 -6.67 -2.16
C PHE A 550 -14.30 -7.37 -3.19
N SER A 551 -14.16 -8.69 -3.37
CA SER A 551 -14.97 -9.48 -4.31
C SER A 551 -16.50 -9.38 -4.07
N ASN A 552 -16.92 -9.03 -2.85
CA ASN A 552 -18.33 -8.87 -2.50
C ASN A 552 -18.92 -7.48 -2.83
N GLN A 553 -18.15 -6.55 -3.41
CA GLN A 553 -18.59 -5.16 -3.68
C GLN A 553 -18.69 -4.82 -5.17
N GLU A 554 -18.68 -5.86 -6.02
CA GLU A 554 -18.79 -5.73 -7.47
C GLU A 554 -20.07 -4.98 -7.90
N SER A 555 -21.15 -5.07 -7.12
CA SER A 555 -22.40 -4.34 -7.37
C SER A 555 -22.27 -2.82 -7.25
N LEU A 556 -21.45 -2.32 -6.30
CA LEU A 556 -21.22 -0.87 -6.14
C LEU A 556 -20.29 -0.35 -7.23
N LYS A 557 -19.25 -1.11 -7.56
CA LYS A 557 -18.36 -0.81 -8.68
C LYS A 557 -19.14 -0.75 -10.00
N GLN A 558 -20.01 -1.75 -10.24
CA GLN A 558 -20.87 -1.77 -11.41
C GLN A 558 -21.81 -0.55 -11.43
N ALA A 559 -22.41 -0.19 -10.29
CA ALA A 559 -23.27 0.99 -10.22
C ALA A 559 -22.54 2.31 -10.55
N VAL A 560 -21.25 2.44 -10.20
CA VAL A 560 -20.42 3.59 -10.59
C VAL A 560 -20.22 3.62 -12.12
N GLU A 561 -19.84 2.48 -12.70
CA GLU A 561 -19.62 2.39 -14.15
C GLU A 561 -20.91 2.57 -14.96
N ASP A 562 -22.03 2.01 -14.49
CA ASP A 562 -23.35 2.20 -15.09
C ASP A 562 -23.74 3.68 -15.16
N CYS A 563 -23.48 4.45 -14.08
CA CYS A 563 -23.76 5.89 -14.07
C CYS A 563 -22.89 6.67 -15.07
N LYS A 564 -21.60 6.32 -15.18
CA LYS A 564 -20.69 6.93 -16.16
C LYS A 564 -21.09 6.60 -17.59
N GLU A 565 -21.46 5.36 -17.86
CA GLU A 565 -21.89 4.94 -19.20
C GLU A 565 -23.21 5.62 -19.61
N GLN A 566 -24.17 5.72 -18.69
CA GLN A 566 -25.40 6.49 -18.92
C GLN A 566 -25.11 7.97 -19.18
N SER A 567 -24.22 8.60 -18.40
CA SER A 567 -23.82 10.00 -18.60
C SER A 567 -23.18 10.20 -19.98
N LYS A 568 -22.29 9.29 -20.40
CA LYS A 568 -21.68 9.32 -21.73
C LYS A 568 -22.71 9.22 -22.85
N LYS A 569 -23.68 8.32 -22.73
CA LYS A 569 -24.76 8.18 -23.72
C LYS A 569 -25.57 9.47 -23.85
N LYS A 570 -25.90 10.12 -22.73
CA LYS A 570 -26.61 11.42 -22.73
C LYS A 570 -25.79 12.52 -23.41
N PHE A 571 -24.47 12.51 -23.23
CA PHE A 571 -23.56 13.40 -23.93
C PHE A 571 -23.55 13.19 -25.44
N GLU A 572 -23.51 11.93 -25.89
CA GLU A 572 -23.61 11.57 -27.32
C GLU A 572 -24.96 11.99 -27.92
N ASP A 573 -26.07 11.82 -27.19
CA ASP A 573 -27.41 12.26 -27.62
C ASP A 573 -27.47 13.79 -27.79
N MET A 574 -26.83 14.56 -26.90
CA MET A 574 -26.73 16.03 -27.02
C MET A 574 -25.90 16.45 -28.24
N GLU A 575 -24.77 15.80 -28.52
CA GLU A 575 -23.95 16.09 -29.70
C GLU A 575 -24.70 15.78 -31.01
N ASN A 576 -25.51 14.72 -31.00
CA ASN A 576 -26.37 14.39 -32.12
C ASN A 576 -27.47 15.43 -32.33
N LEU A 577 -28.10 15.93 -31.26
CA LEU A 577 -29.11 16.99 -31.34
C LEU A 577 -28.53 18.31 -31.87
N GLU A 578 -27.29 18.65 -31.52
CA GLU A 578 -26.60 19.83 -32.07
C GLU A 578 -26.38 19.70 -33.59
N LYS A 579 -25.96 18.52 -34.05
CA LYS A 579 -25.84 18.22 -35.50
C LYS A 579 -27.20 18.27 -36.21
N VAL A 580 -28.25 17.76 -35.57
CA VAL A 580 -29.62 17.83 -36.07
C VAL A 580 -30.07 19.28 -36.19
N LYS A 581 -29.78 20.14 -35.21
CA LYS A 581 -30.08 21.58 -35.25
C LYS A 581 -29.44 22.26 -36.46
N GLU A 582 -28.18 21.94 -36.76
CA GLU A 582 -27.50 22.48 -37.96
C GLU A 582 -28.13 21.99 -39.28
N LEU A 583 -28.50 20.70 -39.36
CA LEU A 583 -29.20 20.16 -40.53
C LEU A 583 -30.59 20.77 -40.72
N LEU A 584 -31.30 21.07 -39.63
CA LEU A 584 -32.58 21.77 -39.68
C LEU A 584 -32.42 23.20 -40.20
N LYS A 585 -31.35 23.92 -39.81
CA LYS A 585 -31.03 25.25 -40.36
C LYS A 585 -30.69 25.21 -41.86
N GLU A 586 -29.96 24.18 -42.29
CA GLU A 586 -29.65 23.94 -43.71
C GLU A 586 -30.93 23.68 -44.53
N ALA A 587 -31.83 22.87 -43.97
CA ALA A 587 -33.13 22.58 -44.57
C ALA A 587 -33.99 23.85 -44.67
N ASP A 588 -34.07 24.67 -43.61
CA ASP A 588 -34.81 25.94 -43.63
C ASP A 588 -34.29 26.88 -44.72
N SER A 589 -32.97 27.03 -44.82
CA SER A 589 -32.31 27.89 -45.81
C SER A 589 -32.60 27.42 -47.24
N SER A 590 -32.50 26.11 -47.48
CA SER A 590 -32.80 25.50 -48.78
C SER A 590 -34.27 25.66 -49.18
N ILE A 591 -35.21 25.58 -48.21
CA ILE A 591 -36.64 25.80 -48.48
C ILE A 591 -36.91 27.27 -48.79
N LEU A 592 -36.26 28.20 -48.09
CA LEU A 592 -36.36 29.63 -48.37
C LEU A 592 -35.90 29.94 -49.81
N GLU A 593 -34.78 29.40 -50.25
CA GLU A 593 -34.30 29.52 -51.64
C GLU A 593 -35.35 28.97 -52.62
N GLY A 594 -35.91 27.79 -52.34
CA GLY A 594 -36.97 27.20 -53.14
C GLY A 594 -38.22 28.09 -53.28
N ILE A 595 -38.64 28.75 -52.20
CA ILE A 595 -39.77 29.71 -52.21
C ILE A 595 -39.46 30.92 -53.10
N LEU A 596 -38.23 31.45 -53.03
CA LEU A 596 -37.78 32.59 -53.83
C LEU A 596 -37.67 32.24 -55.33
N GLU A 597 -37.22 31.03 -55.67
CA GLU A 597 -37.20 30.53 -57.04
C GLU A 597 -38.61 30.41 -57.63
N LEU A 598 -39.56 29.87 -56.87
CA LEU A 598 -40.97 29.78 -57.30
C LEU A 598 -41.59 31.16 -57.53
N ARG A 599 -41.14 32.17 -56.80
CA ARG A 599 -41.61 33.56 -56.96
C ARG A 599 -41.06 34.25 -58.20
N SER A 600 -39.86 33.87 -58.66
CA SER A 600 -39.17 34.51 -59.80
C SER A 600 -39.43 33.80 -61.13
N SER A 601 -39.89 32.55 -61.13
CA SER A 601 -40.15 31.76 -62.34
C SER A 601 -41.51 31.04 -62.30
N SER A 602 -42.50 31.59 -63.00
CA SER A 602 -43.83 30.96 -63.21
C SER A 602 -43.78 29.69 -64.09
N LEU A 603 -42.61 29.37 -64.66
CA LEU A 603 -42.40 28.22 -65.54
C LEU A 603 -42.22 26.90 -64.77
N LYS A 604 -41.74 26.92 -63.51
CA LYS A 604 -41.54 25.68 -62.72
C LYS A 604 -42.85 25.04 -62.27
N GLU A 605 -43.87 25.82 -61.95
CA GLU A 605 -45.20 25.31 -61.57
C GLU A 605 -45.95 24.70 -62.77
N SER A 606 -45.80 25.25 -63.98
CA SER A 606 -46.48 24.76 -65.19
C SER A 606 -45.86 23.48 -65.79
N MET A 607 -44.63 23.10 -65.38
CA MET A 607 -43.94 21.88 -65.83
C MET A 607 -44.19 20.65 -64.94
N MET A 608 -44.87 20.80 -63.79
CA MET A 608 -45.20 19.69 -62.91
C MET A 608 -46.64 19.19 -63.17
N GLY A 609 -46.80 17.87 -63.33
CA GLY A 609 -48.12 17.26 -63.52
C GLY A 609 -49.02 17.36 -62.29
N GLU A 610 -50.34 17.26 -62.51
CA GLU A 610 -51.35 17.31 -61.44
C GLU A 610 -51.01 16.33 -60.29
N GLY A 611 -51.04 16.84 -59.05
CA GLY A 611 -50.80 16.05 -57.83
C GLY A 611 -49.35 15.94 -57.36
N LYS A 612 -48.38 16.63 -57.98
CA LYS A 612 -46.96 16.62 -57.54
C LYS A 612 -46.58 17.88 -56.73
N VAL A 613 -45.81 17.67 -55.66
CA VAL A 613 -45.29 18.73 -54.76
C VAL A 613 -43.81 18.96 -55.03
N TYR A 614 -43.39 20.22 -55.18
CA TYR A 614 -41.99 20.61 -55.27
C TYR A 614 -41.39 20.67 -53.86
N PHE A 615 -40.27 19.98 -53.66
CA PHE A 615 -39.47 20.08 -52.44
C PHE A 615 -37.99 20.14 -52.82
N PRO A 616 -37.21 21.10 -52.31
CA PRO A 616 -35.79 21.19 -52.63
C PRO A 616 -35.04 19.93 -52.20
N ASN A 617 -34.23 19.36 -53.10
CA ASN A 617 -33.48 18.12 -52.82
C ASN A 617 -32.53 18.27 -51.62
N ASN A 618 -31.83 19.40 -51.51
CA ASN A 618 -30.93 19.67 -50.39
C ASN A 618 -31.67 19.70 -49.05
N ALA A 619 -32.88 20.28 -49.02
CA ALA A 619 -33.72 20.27 -47.83
C ALA A 619 -34.17 18.85 -47.48
N TYR A 620 -34.53 18.05 -48.49
CA TYR A 620 -34.94 16.65 -48.28
C TYR A 620 -33.78 15.82 -47.70
N ASP A 621 -32.60 15.93 -48.31
CA ASP A 621 -31.41 15.20 -47.87
C ASP A 621 -30.98 15.59 -46.46
N ALA A 622 -31.06 16.88 -46.10
CA ALA A 622 -30.76 17.36 -44.75
C ALA A 622 -31.75 16.81 -43.72
N LEU A 623 -33.05 16.78 -44.03
CA LEU A 623 -34.08 16.22 -43.15
C LEU A 623 -33.96 14.70 -42.98
N VAL A 624 -33.59 13.98 -44.05
CA VAL A 624 -33.32 12.53 -43.97
C VAL A 624 -32.12 12.26 -43.06
N LYS A 625 -31.01 12.98 -43.26
CA LYS A 625 -29.82 12.86 -42.39
C LYS A 625 -30.13 13.21 -40.94
N ALA A 626 -30.95 14.22 -40.69
CA ALA A 626 -31.38 14.60 -39.35
C ALA A 626 -32.16 13.45 -38.67
N ARG A 627 -33.05 12.79 -39.42
CA ARG A 627 -33.82 11.62 -38.95
C ARG A 627 -32.92 10.40 -38.69
N GLU A 628 -31.90 10.19 -39.53
CA GLU A 628 -30.94 9.10 -39.37
C GLU A 628 -30.08 9.29 -38.12
N LEU A 629 -29.66 10.53 -37.83
CA LEU A 629 -28.88 10.88 -36.63
C LEU A 629 -29.72 10.83 -35.35
N TYR A 630 -31.01 11.17 -35.43
CA TYR A 630 -31.92 11.16 -34.29
C TYR A 630 -33.30 10.62 -34.68
N PRO A 631 -33.53 9.30 -34.57
CA PRO A 631 -34.76 8.64 -35.05
C PRO A 631 -36.06 9.15 -34.42
N ASP A 632 -35.99 9.60 -33.16
CA ASP A 632 -37.11 10.08 -32.36
C ASP A 632 -37.53 11.52 -32.69
N LEU A 633 -36.87 12.17 -33.67
CA LEU A 633 -37.19 13.53 -34.10
C LEU A 633 -38.69 13.65 -34.48
N PRO A 634 -39.43 14.67 -34.02
CA PRO A 634 -40.85 14.79 -34.38
C PRO A 634 -41.07 14.90 -35.90
N GLY A 635 -42.13 14.26 -36.41
CA GLY A 635 -42.43 14.20 -37.85
C GLY A 635 -43.14 15.44 -38.40
N PHE A 636 -43.16 15.56 -39.74
CA PHE A 636 -43.93 16.59 -40.44
C PHE A 636 -45.37 16.14 -40.69
N PRO A 637 -46.36 17.05 -40.61
CA PRO A 637 -47.74 16.74 -40.99
C PRO A 637 -47.83 16.45 -42.50
N SER A 638 -48.79 15.60 -42.90
CA SER A 638 -49.07 15.35 -44.31
C SER A 638 -49.63 16.59 -45.01
N PRO A 639 -49.31 16.85 -46.29
CA PRO A 639 -49.82 18.00 -47.01
C PRO A 639 -51.35 18.01 -47.08
N THR A 640 -51.98 19.12 -46.73
CA THR A 640 -53.42 19.37 -46.92
C THR A 640 -53.70 20.12 -48.22
N GLU A 641 -54.95 20.18 -48.67
CA GLU A 641 -55.32 20.94 -49.87
C GLU A 641 -55.19 22.45 -49.62
N TYR A 642 -54.21 23.09 -50.25
CA TYR A 642 -53.92 24.52 -50.09
C TYR A 642 -54.73 25.35 -51.09
N LYS A 643 -55.55 26.28 -50.58
CA LYS A 643 -56.28 27.25 -51.41
C LYS A 643 -55.44 28.48 -51.70
N ASN A 644 -55.62 29.03 -52.90
CA ASN A 644 -55.02 30.30 -53.30
C ASN A 644 -55.80 31.45 -52.64
N GLU A 645 -55.39 31.81 -51.43
CA GLU A 645 -56.01 32.84 -50.62
C GLU A 645 -54.96 33.90 -50.26
N LYS A 646 -55.41 35.15 -50.22
CA LYS A 646 -54.60 36.30 -49.83
C LYS A 646 -54.31 36.20 -48.32
N ASP A 647 -53.05 36.30 -47.93
CA ASP A 647 -52.66 36.29 -46.51
C ASP A 647 -53.06 37.63 -45.82
N ASP A 648 -52.81 37.72 -44.52
CA ASP A 648 -53.14 38.89 -43.70
C ASP A 648 -52.39 40.18 -44.13
N THR A 649 -51.29 40.05 -44.88
CA THR A 649 -50.50 41.17 -45.42
C THR A 649 -50.96 41.60 -46.81
N GLY A 650 -51.72 40.74 -47.46
CA GLY A 650 -52.29 40.95 -48.75
C GLY A 650 -51.52 40.36 -49.94
N ALA A 651 -50.53 39.53 -49.68
CA ALA A 651 -49.77 38.79 -50.66
C ALA A 651 -50.52 37.51 -51.08
N TYR A 652 -50.50 37.23 -52.38
CA TYR A 652 -50.95 35.95 -52.92
C TYR A 652 -49.77 34.99 -52.96
N TYR A 653 -49.87 33.89 -52.21
CA TYR A 653 -48.94 32.78 -52.28
C TYR A 653 -49.59 31.65 -53.09
N SER A 654 -48.82 31.03 -53.97
CA SER A 654 -49.29 29.80 -54.59
C SER A 654 -49.50 28.72 -53.51
N PRO A 655 -50.41 27.76 -53.73
CA PRO A 655 -50.57 26.59 -52.85
C PRO A 655 -49.24 25.92 -52.46
N MET A 656 -48.28 25.87 -53.39
CA MET A 656 -46.94 25.31 -53.19
C MET A 656 -46.08 26.16 -52.27
N GLN A 657 -46.11 27.48 -52.42
CA GLN A 657 -45.37 28.40 -51.56
C GLN A 657 -45.90 28.38 -50.13
N LYS A 658 -47.22 28.26 -49.96
CA LYS A 658 -47.86 28.16 -48.64
C LYS A 658 -47.48 26.86 -47.93
N TYR A 659 -47.47 25.73 -48.66
CA TYR A 659 -46.96 24.46 -48.14
C TYR A 659 -45.50 24.56 -47.66
N LEU A 660 -44.60 25.08 -48.49
CA LEU A 660 -43.19 25.23 -48.11
C LEU A 660 -43.01 26.18 -46.92
N TRP A 661 -43.85 27.22 -46.83
CA TRP A 661 -43.84 28.14 -45.68
C TRP A 661 -44.26 27.45 -44.38
N ASP A 662 -45.33 26.65 -44.40
CA ASP A 662 -45.77 25.87 -43.23
C ASP A 662 -44.69 24.86 -42.79
N VAL A 663 -43.98 24.25 -43.74
CA VAL A 663 -42.83 23.36 -43.42
C VAL A 663 -41.72 24.14 -42.72
N ARG A 664 -41.40 25.37 -43.14
CA ARG A 664 -40.42 26.22 -42.44
C ARG A 664 -40.84 26.60 -41.03
N GLN A 665 -42.12 26.90 -40.82
CA GLN A 665 -42.66 27.13 -39.47
C GLN A 665 -42.46 25.88 -38.60
N LYS A 666 -42.74 24.69 -39.16
CA LYS A 666 -42.50 23.43 -38.45
C LYS A 666 -41.01 23.16 -38.16
N ILE A 667 -40.11 23.48 -39.10
CA ILE A 667 -38.66 23.37 -38.87
C ILE A 667 -38.23 24.31 -37.73
N SER A 668 -38.78 25.51 -37.66
CA SER A 668 -38.50 26.46 -36.57
C SER A 668 -38.98 25.93 -35.21
N GLU A 669 -40.16 25.31 -35.15
CA GLU A 669 -40.64 24.59 -33.96
C GLU A 669 -39.73 23.41 -33.57
N LEU A 670 -39.21 22.66 -34.56
CA LEU A 670 -38.28 21.56 -34.32
C LEU A 670 -36.93 22.03 -33.77
N ILE A 671 -36.42 23.17 -34.24
CA ILE A 671 -35.19 23.79 -33.72
C ILE A 671 -35.38 24.16 -32.24
N LEU A 672 -36.52 24.75 -31.88
CA LEU A 672 -36.85 25.07 -30.49
C LEU A 672 -36.96 23.80 -29.64
N TRP A 673 -37.60 22.76 -30.19
CA TRP A 673 -37.72 21.46 -29.54
C TRP A 673 -36.35 20.82 -29.26
N CYS A 674 -35.39 20.92 -30.20
CA CYS A 674 -34.03 20.46 -29.98
C CYS A 674 -33.37 21.17 -28.78
N ASP A 675 -33.59 22.48 -28.62
CA ASP A 675 -33.04 23.24 -27.49
C ASP A 675 -33.67 22.82 -26.14
N GLU A 676 -34.97 22.55 -26.12
CA GLU A 676 -35.66 22.02 -24.94
C GLU A 676 -35.16 20.61 -24.58
N GLU A 677 -34.95 19.75 -25.57
CA GLU A 677 -34.46 18.39 -25.35
C GLU A 677 -33.00 18.38 -24.89
N VAL A 678 -32.14 19.26 -25.42
CA VAL A 678 -30.77 19.45 -24.92
C VAL A 678 -30.79 19.88 -23.46
N ILE A 679 -31.69 20.79 -23.06
CA ILE A 679 -31.83 21.19 -21.65
C ILE A 679 -32.26 20.00 -20.78
N HIS A 680 -33.19 19.17 -21.26
CA HIS A 680 -33.63 17.96 -20.56
C HIS A 680 -32.45 17.00 -20.34
N LEU A 681 -31.70 16.67 -21.39
CA LEU A 681 -30.53 15.80 -21.33
C LEU A 681 -29.42 16.35 -20.42
N LEU A 682 -29.20 17.68 -20.42
CA LEU A 682 -28.25 18.32 -19.52
C LEU A 682 -28.61 18.14 -18.05
N ASN A 683 -29.90 18.19 -17.68
CA ASN A 683 -30.33 17.93 -16.31
C ASN A 683 -30.06 16.47 -15.91
N GLU A 684 -30.43 15.53 -16.78
CA GLU A 684 -30.22 14.09 -16.54
C GLU A 684 -28.72 13.75 -16.41
N GLU A 685 -27.88 14.30 -17.30
CA GLU A 685 -26.44 14.11 -17.28
C GLU A 685 -25.80 14.65 -15.99
N THR A 686 -26.22 15.83 -15.54
CA THR A 686 -25.74 16.45 -14.30
C THR A 686 -26.08 15.58 -13.07
N GLU A 687 -27.32 15.08 -12.98
CA GLU A 687 -27.74 14.19 -11.88
C GLU A 687 -26.98 12.85 -11.90
N LEU A 688 -26.70 12.30 -13.08
CA LEU A 688 -25.90 11.08 -13.23
C LEU A 688 -24.46 11.28 -12.74
N GLN A 689 -23.85 12.44 -13.00
CA GLN A 689 -22.50 12.77 -12.51
C GLN A 689 -22.46 12.88 -10.99
N ILE A 690 -23.40 13.61 -10.38
CA ILE A 690 -23.52 13.71 -8.92
C ILE A 690 -23.68 12.31 -8.29
N LYS A 691 -24.55 11.48 -8.87
CA LYS A 691 -24.80 10.12 -8.39
C LYS A 691 -23.57 9.23 -8.52
N ALA A 692 -22.80 9.36 -9.61
CA ALA A 692 -21.55 8.62 -9.80
C ALA A 692 -20.53 8.95 -8.71
N GLY A 693 -20.36 10.24 -8.37
CA GLY A 693 -19.51 10.70 -7.27
C GLY A 693 -19.91 10.11 -5.91
N GLN A 694 -21.21 10.17 -5.58
CA GLN A 694 -21.74 9.58 -4.34
C GLN A 694 -21.52 8.07 -4.26
N LYS A 695 -21.76 7.34 -5.36
CA LYS A 695 -21.55 5.89 -5.43
C LYS A 695 -20.08 5.51 -5.30
N LEU A 696 -19.17 6.32 -5.84
CA LEU A 696 -17.74 6.12 -5.70
C LEU A 696 -17.29 6.31 -4.24
N ASP A 697 -17.82 7.31 -3.55
CA ASP A 697 -17.52 7.54 -2.13
C ASP A 697 -18.07 6.38 -1.26
N GLU A 698 -19.29 5.92 -1.51
CA GLU A 698 -19.88 4.74 -0.86
C GLU A 698 -19.03 3.48 -1.10
N TYR A 699 -18.60 3.26 -2.33
CA TYR A 699 -17.73 2.15 -2.71
C TYR A 699 -16.40 2.19 -1.95
N ASN A 700 -15.73 3.35 -1.92
CA ASN A 700 -14.46 3.52 -1.23
C ASN A 700 -14.59 3.36 0.30
N LEU A 701 -15.66 3.89 0.89
CA LEU A 701 -15.96 3.70 2.32
C LEU A 701 -16.20 2.23 2.66
N SER A 702 -16.98 1.52 1.83
CA SER A 702 -17.26 0.10 2.04
C SER A 702 -15.99 -0.76 1.94
N ARG A 703 -15.07 -0.41 1.02
CA ARG A 703 -13.76 -1.04 0.91
C ARG A 703 -12.90 -0.80 2.14
N ARG A 704 -12.86 0.45 2.63
CA ARG A 704 -12.17 0.77 3.90
C ARG A 704 -12.69 -0.07 5.06
N ASP A 705 -14.01 -0.18 5.22
CA ASP A 705 -14.63 -0.90 6.34
C ASP A 705 -14.36 -2.42 6.28
N SER A 706 -14.29 -2.98 5.07
CA SER A 706 -14.00 -4.40 4.84
C SER A 706 -12.55 -4.79 5.19
N LEU A 707 -11.65 -3.83 5.37
CA LEU A 707 -10.30 -4.09 5.89
C LEU A 707 -10.29 -4.46 7.40
N GLY A 708 -11.46 -4.60 8.04
CA GLY A 708 -11.61 -5.19 9.37
C GLY A 708 -11.33 -4.20 10.51
N LEU A 709 -11.82 -2.97 10.38
CA LEU A 709 -11.57 -1.89 11.33
C LEU A 709 -12.84 -1.60 12.13
N TYR A 710 -12.84 -1.98 13.42
CA TYR A 710 -13.68 -1.39 14.46
C TYR A 710 -12.80 -0.77 15.52
#